data_AF-A0A844GL71-F1
#
_entry.id   AF-A0A844GL71-F1
#
_cell.length_a   1.000
_cell.length_b   1.000
_cell.length_c   1.000
_cell.angle_alpha   90.00
_cell.angle_beta   90.00
_cell.angle_gamma   90.00
#
_symmetry.space_group_name_H-M   'P 1'
#
loop_
_entity.id
_entity.type
_entity.pdbx_description
1 polymer ?
#
loop_
_entity_poly.entity_id
_entity_poly.type
_entity_poly.pdbx_seq_one_letter_code
_entity_poly.pdbx_strand_id
1 'polypeptide(L)'
;MKNLEICLQALQVGKYEKEIVLRTVAEIENCSLQDLSANRKLVADVFFQLLQYCQKLYDTTNTVEELKEPILNTLKNIEQISTEATEEEKSCSSITILWFLHELKTHGALGTLQHIDDTYLQDKIYVLLEELEKIYFIFEIQEDGKYVFPIHDMLQKVITNPEFVDVNNPLGEYQIHILQLAVRLFKTISDKPEIFRTLTEECNLKFINYLQSTGDIIDTQDLLNHQKNGVMIFYDRGKNSVLIRNKNSNYFTSSILFKKEDLKIEIEKDYHENLMGYFIEYKLDEGDTLVDYSDILKDEQGRQEFLKLVYDKGIYNILLENSLIKKVNGDICPINPFCYKDKVFVKGKLNSIHGKAYIKEEFIDALSSYRNSSLKKSRNNVLNRVSFGLALLLLERENIGVDNLKLNSFGEDEWYQEQLLKNWVKSCRSQIDAVMFIVEEWYKQNAYCIRRTNTSKRSSDKSIENHDIEALDFYPLRDKCNWIYKILGVENTENAYVLIGRVQEDEEETILVGDVVFDYWGKILQKETGIRQLIITKENIKDPDNIFLEGLEVGELEYYFLYDAKKQKAVIYENKFLKNFSKLVEILEKNGLDWEITSKVTLIRYKEIYNKMKLQQEALDEVGKKFFSDFDSQVYYRLIHNMIWSNVNENTVESYLKIFEHHQQLEFSEISKDEKFMRKDENTLYVPKDGRRSDSVLSSMYEKYLKSKSIREKNDLFDDSIELKNDKYYHNGKCIKKIVFLSDNFEKGGSTKRMIKAYLNMDISHDSENEQQYVRNAKERSQKYYMTDKTGNKILVDIDDIVEKNSCSLEIHAYYGTKEGLEEIKQFLVEKDIKNLTVSYGREIIKKESQINDELQRLGEKWKRANSDVYTVIREFNMTKGNVFPEEMLINPKKSICMFVKKKEVYS
;
A
#
# COMPACT_ATOMS: atom_id res chain seq x y z
N MET A 1 0.28 -13.84 37.46
CA MET A 1 0.05 -13.41 36.05
C MET A 1 0.48 -11.98 35.73
N LYS A 2 -0.08 -10.94 36.36
CA LYS A 2 0.33 -9.53 36.11
C LYS A 2 1.85 -9.28 36.25
N ASN A 3 2.52 -9.99 37.17
CA ASN A 3 3.98 -9.91 37.31
C ASN A 3 4.73 -10.51 36.11
N LEU A 4 4.24 -11.61 35.51
CA LEU A 4 4.83 -12.20 34.32
C LEU A 4 4.68 -11.27 33.11
N GLU A 5 3.54 -10.59 32.96
CA GLU A 5 3.35 -9.56 31.92
C GLU A 5 4.33 -8.40 32.09
N ILE A 6 4.59 -7.98 33.33
CA ILE A 6 5.60 -6.96 33.64
C ILE A 6 7.00 -7.45 33.28
N CYS A 7 7.33 -8.72 33.56
CA CYS A 7 8.62 -9.30 33.20
C CYS A 7 8.77 -9.39 31.67
N LEU A 8 7.74 -9.82 30.94
CA LEU A 8 7.73 -9.85 29.48
C LEU A 8 8.00 -8.45 28.89
N GLN A 9 7.29 -7.42 29.40
CA GLN A 9 7.53 -6.04 28.99
C GLN A 9 8.96 -5.59 29.32
N ALA A 10 9.48 -5.93 30.51
CA ALA A 10 10.84 -5.56 30.90
C ALA A 10 11.91 -6.19 29.98
N LEU A 11 11.74 -7.46 29.62
CA LEU A 11 12.62 -8.15 28.67
C LEU A 11 12.54 -7.52 27.27
N GLN A 12 11.38 -7.01 26.85
CA GLN A 12 11.21 -6.33 25.56
C GLN A 12 11.79 -4.90 25.51
N VAL A 13 11.98 -4.24 26.66
CA VAL A 13 12.48 -2.85 26.75
C VAL A 13 14.01 -2.75 26.54
N GLY A 14 14.74 -3.87 26.55
CA GLY A 14 16.11 -3.96 26.01
C GLY A 14 17.25 -3.38 26.86
N LYS A 15 17.05 -3.15 28.16
CA LYS A 15 18.16 -2.88 29.09
C LYS A 15 18.77 -4.19 29.55
N TYR A 16 19.71 -4.77 28.81
CA TYR A 16 20.27 -6.11 29.05
C TYR A 16 21.03 -6.21 30.37
N GLU A 17 20.35 -6.60 31.44
CA GLU A 17 20.84 -6.62 32.82
C GLU A 17 20.56 -7.99 33.47
N LYS A 18 21.55 -8.54 34.18
CA LYS A 18 21.47 -9.85 34.85
C LYS A 18 20.31 -9.94 35.85
N GLU A 19 20.03 -8.85 36.55
CA GLU A 19 18.98 -8.77 37.59
C GLU A 19 17.58 -9.02 37.02
N ILE A 20 17.35 -8.62 35.76
CA ILE A 20 16.06 -8.84 35.06
C ILE A 20 15.87 -10.32 34.75
N VAL A 21 16.94 -11.04 34.37
CA VAL A 21 16.91 -12.50 34.15
C VAL A 21 16.54 -13.21 35.44
N LEU A 22 17.27 -12.94 36.54
CA LEU A 22 17.05 -13.60 37.83
C LEU A 22 15.66 -13.31 38.39
N ARG A 23 15.17 -12.07 38.25
CA ARG A 23 13.80 -11.72 38.64
C ARG A 23 12.77 -12.49 37.83
N THR A 24 12.96 -12.60 36.51
CA THR A 24 12.03 -13.33 35.64
C THR A 24 11.99 -14.81 36.01
N VAL A 25 13.16 -15.43 36.23
CA VAL A 25 13.28 -16.82 36.71
C VAL A 25 12.46 -17.01 38.00
N ALA A 26 12.70 -16.17 39.01
CA ALA A 26 12.00 -16.26 40.28
C ALA A 26 10.46 -16.12 40.15
N GLU A 27 9.97 -15.26 39.26
CA GLU A 27 8.53 -15.10 39.02
C GLU A 27 7.92 -16.30 38.30
N ILE A 28 8.65 -16.95 37.39
CA ILE A 28 8.19 -18.20 36.77
C ILE A 28 8.16 -19.33 37.80
N GLU A 29 9.20 -19.46 38.64
CA GLU A 29 9.29 -20.49 39.69
C GLU A 29 8.20 -20.34 40.77
N ASN A 30 7.72 -19.13 41.03
CA ASN A 30 6.63 -18.87 41.97
C ASN A 30 5.23 -19.20 41.43
N CYS A 31 5.09 -19.60 40.16
CA CYS A 31 3.80 -19.96 39.58
C CYS A 31 3.30 -21.31 40.13
N SER A 32 2.02 -21.38 40.50
CA SER A 32 1.42 -22.66 40.90
C SER A 32 1.14 -23.55 39.69
N LEU A 33 0.98 -24.86 39.90
CA LEU A 33 0.60 -25.80 38.83
C LEU A 33 -0.70 -25.38 38.11
N GLN A 34 -1.66 -24.82 38.86
CA GLN A 34 -2.91 -24.29 38.29
C GLN A 34 -2.65 -23.07 37.40
N ASP A 35 -1.72 -22.19 37.80
CA ASP A 35 -1.35 -21.02 37.00
C ASP A 35 -0.64 -21.42 35.71
N LEU A 36 0.28 -22.39 35.78
CA LEU A 36 1.02 -22.91 34.62
C LEU A 36 0.07 -23.56 33.60
N SER A 37 -0.87 -24.39 34.06
CA SER A 37 -1.86 -25.06 33.20
C SER A 37 -2.87 -24.09 32.59
N ALA A 38 -3.32 -23.06 33.33
CA ALA A 38 -4.29 -22.08 32.83
C ALA A 38 -3.67 -21.02 31.91
N ASN A 39 -2.34 -20.80 31.96
CA ASN A 39 -1.68 -19.69 31.25
C ASN A 39 -0.46 -20.15 30.43
N ARG A 40 -0.50 -21.37 29.87
CA ARG A 40 0.61 -22.01 29.15
C ARG A 40 1.28 -21.09 28.12
N LYS A 41 0.47 -20.41 27.30
CA LYS A 41 0.95 -19.49 26.26
C LYS A 41 1.77 -18.33 26.83
N LEU A 42 1.26 -17.63 27.84
CA LEU A 42 1.95 -16.49 28.43
C LEU A 42 3.25 -16.92 29.12
N VAL A 43 3.24 -18.06 29.80
CA VAL A 43 4.45 -18.62 30.43
C VAL A 43 5.50 -18.97 29.38
N ALA A 44 5.09 -19.64 28.29
CA ALA A 44 5.98 -19.95 27.18
C ALA A 44 6.54 -18.68 26.51
N ASP A 45 5.70 -17.65 26.28
CA ASP A 45 6.14 -16.37 25.70
C ASP A 45 7.16 -15.66 26.59
N VAL A 46 6.95 -15.64 27.92
CA VAL A 46 7.89 -15.06 28.88
C VAL A 46 9.21 -15.82 28.88
N PHE A 47 9.16 -17.16 28.93
CA PHE A 47 10.36 -17.98 28.95
C PHE A 47 11.14 -17.89 27.64
N PHE A 48 10.46 -17.94 26.49
CA PHE A 48 11.13 -17.81 25.21
C PHE A 48 11.78 -16.42 25.05
N GLN A 49 11.09 -15.36 25.48
CA GLN A 49 11.69 -14.02 25.46
C GLN A 49 12.82 -13.86 26.48
N LEU A 50 12.78 -14.60 27.61
CA LEU A 50 13.90 -14.71 28.54
C LEU A 50 15.12 -15.35 27.86
N LEU A 51 14.93 -16.42 27.07
CA LEU A 51 16.01 -17.04 26.30
C LEU A 51 16.60 -16.07 25.26
N GLN A 52 15.77 -15.38 24.49
CA GLN A 52 16.23 -14.38 23.51
C GLN A 52 17.02 -13.25 24.18
N TYR A 53 16.57 -12.82 25.36
CA TYR A 53 17.26 -11.83 26.16
C TYR A 53 18.62 -12.34 26.68
N CYS A 54 18.67 -13.60 27.14
CA CYS A 54 19.91 -14.26 27.54
C CYS A 54 20.88 -14.43 26.36
N GLN A 55 20.38 -14.71 25.16
CA GLN A 55 21.19 -14.74 23.95
C GLN A 55 21.93 -13.41 23.72
N LYS A 56 21.23 -12.28 23.88
CA LYS A 56 21.85 -10.95 23.73
C LYS A 56 22.91 -10.68 24.81
N LEU A 57 22.68 -11.15 26.04
CA LEU A 57 23.69 -11.09 27.11
C LEU A 57 24.90 -11.98 26.79
N TYR A 58 24.66 -13.18 26.23
CA TYR A 58 25.70 -14.10 25.79
C TYR A 58 26.61 -13.45 24.73
N ASP A 59 26.01 -12.89 23.68
CA ASP A 59 26.71 -12.24 22.57
C ASP A 59 27.57 -11.05 23.00
N THR A 60 27.25 -10.40 24.12
CA THR A 60 27.88 -9.13 24.55
C THR A 60 28.88 -9.26 25.69
N THR A 61 28.65 -10.21 26.62
CA THR A 61 29.38 -10.21 27.91
C THR A 61 29.90 -11.58 28.31
N ASN A 62 29.52 -12.66 27.59
CA ASN A 62 29.85 -14.05 27.95
C ASN A 62 29.45 -14.45 29.40
N THR A 63 28.56 -13.68 30.05
CA THR A 63 28.19 -13.81 31.48
C THR A 63 27.14 -14.91 31.76
N VAL A 64 26.82 -15.75 30.77
CA VAL A 64 25.69 -16.70 30.86
C VAL A 64 26.03 -17.94 31.69
N GLU A 65 27.30 -18.23 31.96
CA GLU A 65 27.70 -19.36 32.81
C GLU A 65 26.99 -19.36 34.18
N GLU A 66 26.88 -18.19 34.82
CA GLU A 66 26.22 -18.05 36.13
C GLU A 66 24.68 -18.09 36.05
N LEU A 67 24.11 -18.11 34.85
CA LEU A 67 22.67 -18.11 34.59
C LEU A 67 22.16 -19.44 34.03
N LYS A 68 23.05 -20.37 33.64
CA LYS A 68 22.70 -21.69 33.11
C LYS A 68 21.77 -22.46 34.04
N GLU A 69 22.19 -22.65 35.29
CA GLU A 69 21.43 -23.37 36.31
C GLU A 69 20.02 -22.77 36.54
N PRO A 70 19.87 -21.45 36.80
CA PRO A 70 18.56 -20.81 36.88
C PRO A 70 17.65 -21.08 35.66
N ILE A 71 18.19 -20.99 34.44
CA ILE A 71 17.42 -21.18 33.21
C ILE A 71 16.98 -22.64 33.06
N LEU A 72 17.89 -23.60 33.29
CA LEU A 72 17.59 -25.03 33.20
C LEU A 72 16.57 -25.48 34.25
N ASN A 73 16.67 -24.95 35.48
CA ASN A 73 15.69 -25.24 36.54
C ASN A 73 14.32 -24.65 36.21
N THR A 74 14.29 -23.44 35.67
CA THR A 74 13.05 -22.84 35.16
C THR A 74 12.41 -23.72 34.09
N LEU A 75 13.20 -24.22 33.13
CA LEU A 75 12.69 -25.12 32.09
C LEU A 75 12.09 -26.40 32.68
N LYS A 76 12.79 -27.06 33.62
CA LYS A 76 12.30 -28.27 34.30
C LYS A 76 10.92 -28.04 34.94
N ASN A 77 10.68 -26.85 35.48
CA ASN A 77 9.41 -26.50 36.11
C ASN A 77 8.26 -26.28 35.11
N ILE A 78 8.57 -25.90 33.87
CA ILE A 78 7.55 -25.52 32.88
C ILE A 78 7.45 -26.48 31.70
N GLU A 79 8.40 -27.40 31.47
CA GLU A 79 8.46 -28.19 30.23
C GLU A 79 7.18 -29.02 29.98
N GLN A 80 6.52 -29.48 31.05
CA GLN A 80 5.26 -30.23 30.94
C GLN A 80 4.11 -29.43 30.32
N ILE A 81 4.13 -28.09 30.37
CA ILE A 81 3.06 -27.29 29.74
C ILE A 81 2.98 -27.53 28.24
N SER A 82 4.10 -27.86 27.60
CA SER A 82 4.15 -28.15 26.17
C SER A 82 3.50 -29.49 25.83
N THR A 83 3.61 -30.49 26.72
CA THR A 83 2.98 -31.81 26.58
C THR A 83 1.47 -31.78 26.76
N GLU A 84 0.97 -30.85 27.59
CA GLU A 84 -0.46 -30.69 27.87
C GLU A 84 -1.14 -29.64 26.98
N ALA A 85 -0.38 -28.96 26.12
CA ALA A 85 -0.91 -27.92 25.25
C ALA A 85 -1.87 -28.53 24.21
N THR A 86 -3.00 -27.87 24.01
CA THR A 86 -3.93 -28.21 22.93
C THR A 86 -3.32 -27.95 21.55
N GLU A 87 -3.87 -28.57 20.50
CA GLU A 87 -3.42 -28.32 19.11
C GLU A 87 -3.47 -26.84 18.71
N GLU A 88 -4.48 -26.10 19.20
CA GLU A 88 -4.58 -24.65 19.00
C GLU A 88 -3.47 -23.89 19.73
N GLU A 89 -3.16 -24.25 20.97
CA GLU A 89 -2.07 -23.62 21.73
C GLU A 89 -0.70 -23.92 21.13
N LYS A 90 -0.48 -25.14 20.63
CA LYS A 90 0.78 -25.51 19.98
C LYS A 90 1.06 -24.69 18.71
N SER A 91 0.04 -24.04 18.11
CA SER A 91 0.26 -23.08 17.01
C SER A 91 1.10 -21.85 17.41
N CYS A 92 1.24 -21.58 18.70
CA CYS A 92 2.13 -20.56 19.24
C CYS A 92 3.60 -20.96 19.09
N SER A 93 4.42 -20.08 18.51
CA SER A 93 5.85 -20.31 18.32
C SER A 93 6.58 -20.62 19.62
N SER A 94 6.32 -19.86 20.69
CA SER A 94 6.94 -20.07 22.01
C SER A 94 6.64 -21.45 22.60
N ILE A 95 5.42 -21.97 22.40
CA ILE A 95 5.05 -23.33 22.83
C ILE A 95 5.74 -24.37 21.95
N THR A 96 5.78 -24.16 20.63
CA THR A 96 6.50 -25.04 19.70
C THR A 96 7.99 -25.17 20.07
N ILE A 97 8.63 -24.05 20.42
CA ILE A 97 10.05 -24.04 20.85
C ILE A 97 10.22 -24.78 22.18
N LEU A 98 9.32 -24.55 23.13
CA LEU A 98 9.36 -25.26 24.41
C LEU A 98 9.18 -26.78 24.24
N TRP A 99 8.24 -27.19 23.40
CA TRP A 99 8.01 -28.59 23.00
C TRP A 99 9.27 -29.19 22.38
N PHE A 100 9.88 -28.50 21.42
CA PHE A 100 11.09 -28.95 20.76
C PHE A 100 12.29 -29.12 21.74
N LEU A 101 12.48 -28.17 22.66
CA LEU A 101 13.52 -28.27 23.69
C LEU A 101 13.27 -29.45 24.65
N HIS A 102 12.00 -29.70 24.99
CA HIS A 102 11.62 -30.86 25.81
C HIS A 102 11.95 -32.19 25.10
N GLU A 103 11.55 -32.33 23.84
CA GLU A 103 11.82 -33.52 23.03
C GLU A 103 13.33 -33.77 22.88
N LEU A 104 14.11 -32.74 22.56
CA LEU A 104 15.57 -32.83 22.45
C LEU A 104 16.22 -33.35 23.74
N LYS A 105 15.81 -32.80 24.88
CA LYS A 105 16.34 -33.18 26.20
C LYS A 105 15.96 -34.62 26.56
N THR A 106 14.69 -34.99 26.37
CA THR A 106 14.16 -36.33 26.70
C THR A 106 14.82 -37.42 25.84
N HIS A 107 14.82 -37.25 24.52
CA HIS A 107 15.43 -38.20 23.60
C HIS A 107 16.97 -38.21 23.68
N GLY A 108 17.58 -37.07 24.03
CA GLY A 108 19.01 -36.98 24.34
C GLY A 108 19.40 -37.87 25.51
N ALA A 109 18.66 -37.78 26.62
CA ALA A 109 18.89 -38.62 27.81
C ALA A 109 18.68 -40.12 27.53
N LEU A 110 17.73 -40.47 26.65
CA LEU A 110 17.42 -41.84 26.27
C LEU A 110 18.34 -42.41 25.17
N GLY A 111 19.16 -41.57 24.52
CA GLY A 111 19.98 -41.96 23.37
C GLY A 111 19.17 -42.20 22.08
N THR A 112 17.89 -41.84 22.06
CA THR A 112 16.91 -42.14 21.01
C THR A 112 16.65 -40.93 20.08
N LEU A 113 17.60 -40.01 19.94
CA LEU A 113 17.46 -38.81 19.09
C LEU A 113 17.05 -39.10 17.63
N GLN A 114 17.40 -40.28 17.12
CA GLN A 114 17.00 -40.74 15.78
C GLN A 114 15.51 -41.09 15.63
N HIS A 115 14.76 -41.09 16.74
CA HIS A 115 13.34 -41.44 16.80
C HIS A 115 12.44 -40.23 17.09
N ILE A 116 12.97 -39.00 17.03
CA ILE A 116 12.14 -37.79 17.05
C ILE A 116 11.45 -37.69 15.68
N ASP A 117 10.38 -38.47 15.50
CA ASP A 117 9.51 -38.49 14.33
C ASP A 117 8.14 -37.90 14.69
N ASP A 118 8.19 -36.64 15.13
CA ASP A 118 6.98 -35.88 15.44
C ASP A 118 6.56 -35.09 14.19
N THR A 119 5.50 -35.57 13.54
CA THR A 119 4.90 -34.92 12.37
C THR A 119 4.51 -33.47 12.65
N TYR A 120 4.13 -33.14 13.89
CA TYR A 120 3.81 -31.77 14.29
C TYR A 120 5.03 -30.84 14.23
N LEU A 121 6.19 -31.31 14.72
CA LEU A 121 7.43 -30.55 14.66
C LEU A 121 7.94 -30.40 13.23
N GLN A 122 7.78 -31.43 12.40
CA GLN A 122 8.08 -31.37 10.97
C GLN A 122 7.23 -30.30 10.26
N ASP A 123 5.93 -30.27 10.54
CA ASP A 123 5.00 -29.25 10.02
C ASP A 123 5.28 -27.82 10.54
N LYS A 124 6.19 -27.66 11.51
CA LYS A 124 6.59 -26.38 12.12
C LYS A 124 8.06 -26.03 11.92
N ILE A 125 8.74 -26.67 10.97
CA ILE A 125 10.17 -26.46 10.74
C ILE A 125 10.54 -24.99 10.46
N TYR A 126 9.67 -24.22 9.80
CA TYR A 126 9.88 -22.78 9.57
C TYR A 126 9.90 -21.95 10.87
N VAL A 127 9.07 -22.31 11.86
CA VAL A 127 9.10 -21.68 13.20
C VAL A 127 10.44 -21.98 13.86
N LEU A 128 10.90 -23.24 13.79
CA LEU A 128 12.19 -23.63 14.36
C LEU A 128 13.35 -22.89 13.68
N LEU A 129 13.34 -22.76 12.36
CA LEU A 129 14.37 -22.01 11.62
C LEU A 129 14.46 -20.55 12.05
N GLU A 130 13.32 -19.89 12.20
CA GLU A 130 13.28 -18.48 12.57
C GLU A 130 13.72 -18.27 14.03
N GLU A 131 13.24 -19.12 14.93
CA GLU A 131 13.34 -18.89 16.37
C GLU A 131 14.58 -19.49 17.02
N LEU A 132 15.08 -20.65 16.55
CA LEU A 132 16.22 -21.34 17.20
C LEU A 132 17.52 -20.56 17.08
N GLU A 133 17.73 -19.82 15.99
CA GLU A 133 18.89 -18.94 15.83
C GLU A 133 18.91 -17.83 16.90
N LYS A 134 17.73 -17.37 17.34
CA LYS A 134 17.59 -16.30 18.34
C LYS A 134 17.93 -16.78 19.76
N ILE A 135 18.15 -18.09 19.96
CA ILE A 135 18.44 -18.71 21.27
C ILE A 135 19.58 -19.74 21.24
N TYR A 136 20.48 -19.66 20.24
CA TYR A 136 21.53 -20.67 20.02
C TYR A 136 22.41 -21.01 21.23
N PHE A 137 22.62 -20.07 22.17
CA PHE A 137 23.44 -20.27 23.37
C PHE A 137 22.97 -21.46 24.21
N ILE A 138 21.66 -21.76 24.20
CA ILE A 138 21.08 -22.84 25.00
C ILE A 138 21.65 -24.21 24.60
N PHE A 139 22.02 -24.36 23.33
CA PHE A 139 22.58 -25.59 22.77
C PHE A 139 24.06 -25.76 23.09
N GLU A 140 24.73 -24.74 23.64
CA GLU A 140 26.13 -24.82 24.09
C GLU A 140 26.23 -25.20 25.58
N ILE A 141 25.10 -25.32 26.28
CA ILE A 141 25.07 -25.68 27.71
C ILE A 141 25.38 -27.17 27.88
N GLN A 142 26.38 -27.46 28.73
CA GLN A 142 26.81 -28.82 29.07
C GLN A 142 26.69 -29.10 30.57
N GLU A 143 26.21 -30.30 30.92
CA GLU A 143 26.25 -30.89 32.27
C GLU A 143 27.11 -32.16 32.20
N ASP A 144 28.09 -32.33 33.09
CA ASP A 144 29.01 -33.49 33.13
C ASP A 144 29.70 -33.81 31.78
N GLY A 145 29.99 -32.78 30.98
CA GLY A 145 30.62 -32.92 29.67
C GLY A 145 29.70 -33.40 28.55
N LYS A 146 28.38 -33.44 28.77
CA LYS A 146 27.36 -33.74 27.75
C LYS A 146 26.47 -32.53 27.52
N TYR A 147 26.08 -32.28 26.27
CA TYR A 147 25.11 -31.22 25.94
C TYR A 147 23.74 -31.54 26.55
N VAL A 148 23.16 -30.56 27.24
CA VAL A 148 21.81 -30.69 27.82
C VAL A 148 20.75 -30.79 26.73
N PHE A 149 20.93 -30.02 25.65
CA PHE A 149 20.11 -30.09 24.44
C PHE A 149 21.00 -30.49 23.27
N PRO A 150 21.12 -31.80 22.97
CA PRO A 150 22.05 -32.31 21.97
C PRO A 150 21.51 -32.13 20.54
N ILE A 151 21.19 -30.89 20.15
CA ILE A 151 20.71 -30.56 18.81
C ILE A 151 21.76 -30.86 17.75
N HIS A 152 23.04 -30.66 18.08
CA HIS A 152 24.17 -30.97 17.22
C HIS A 152 24.22 -32.46 16.89
N ASP A 153 24.03 -33.33 17.89
CA ASP A 153 23.98 -34.78 17.70
C ASP A 153 22.76 -35.21 16.87
N MET A 154 21.60 -34.57 17.10
CA MET A 154 20.38 -34.83 16.32
C MET A 154 20.59 -34.48 14.85
N LEU A 155 21.05 -33.25 14.57
CA LEU A 155 21.32 -32.79 13.21
C LEU A 155 22.40 -33.64 12.55
N GLN A 156 23.45 -34.01 13.27
CA GLN A 156 24.47 -34.93 12.77
C GLN A 156 23.85 -36.27 12.35
N LYS A 157 23.03 -36.90 13.19
CA LYS A 157 22.38 -38.19 12.86
C LYS A 157 21.45 -38.07 11.66
N VAL A 158 20.68 -36.98 11.56
CA VAL A 158 19.78 -36.74 10.43
C VAL A 158 20.59 -36.55 9.14
N ILE A 159 21.60 -35.69 9.15
CA ILE A 159 22.36 -35.32 7.95
C ILE A 159 23.27 -36.45 7.46
N THR A 160 23.83 -37.25 8.37
CA THR A 160 24.70 -38.40 8.04
C THR A 160 23.94 -39.65 7.60
N ASN A 161 22.63 -39.69 7.77
CA ASN A 161 21.82 -40.76 7.19
C ASN A 161 21.90 -40.68 5.65
N PRO A 162 22.35 -41.74 4.94
CA PRO A 162 22.40 -41.73 3.48
C PRO A 162 21.05 -41.41 2.82
N GLU A 163 19.92 -41.73 3.47
CA GLU A 163 18.57 -41.43 2.97
C GLU A 163 18.20 -39.94 3.05
N PHE A 164 18.97 -39.12 3.77
CA PHE A 164 18.74 -37.67 3.87
C PHE A 164 19.03 -36.95 2.56
N VAL A 165 20.10 -37.37 1.85
CA VAL A 165 20.42 -36.92 0.49
C VAL A 165 20.48 -38.17 -0.40
N ASP A 166 19.37 -38.49 -1.04
CA ASP A 166 19.19 -39.66 -1.92
C ASP A 166 18.49 -39.22 -3.22
N VAL A 167 18.83 -39.83 -4.36
CA VAL A 167 18.13 -39.62 -5.64
C VAL A 167 16.63 -39.91 -5.57
N ASN A 168 16.22 -40.81 -4.68
CA ASN A 168 14.81 -41.11 -4.42
C ASN A 168 14.15 -40.13 -3.44
N ASN A 169 14.95 -39.34 -2.72
CA ASN A 169 14.53 -38.31 -1.77
C ASN A 169 15.13 -36.95 -2.16
N PRO A 170 14.57 -36.27 -3.18
CA PRO A 170 15.18 -35.07 -3.75
C PRO A 170 15.29 -33.96 -2.70
N LEU A 171 16.38 -33.18 -2.76
CA LEU A 171 16.58 -31.99 -1.92
C LEU A 171 15.38 -31.02 -2.05
N GLY A 172 14.49 -31.07 -1.06
CA GLY A 172 13.28 -30.27 -0.94
C GLY A 172 13.36 -29.29 0.22
N GLU A 173 12.21 -28.74 0.61
CA GLU A 173 12.09 -27.76 1.71
C GLU A 173 12.72 -28.28 3.01
N TYR A 174 12.35 -29.48 3.44
CA TYR A 174 12.86 -30.10 4.66
C TYR A 174 14.39 -30.18 4.69
N GLN A 175 15.03 -30.75 3.65
CA GLN A 175 16.48 -30.93 3.63
C GLN A 175 17.22 -29.58 3.62
N ILE A 176 16.75 -28.62 2.82
CA ILE A 176 17.37 -27.28 2.75
C ILE A 176 17.26 -26.58 4.10
N HIS A 177 16.11 -26.65 4.75
CA HIS A 177 15.89 -26.05 6.05
C HIS A 177 16.75 -26.71 7.14
N ILE A 178 16.82 -28.05 7.18
CA ILE A 178 17.72 -28.74 8.11
C ILE A 178 19.19 -28.34 7.88
N LEU A 179 19.63 -28.25 6.63
CA LEU A 179 20.99 -27.81 6.30
C LEU A 179 21.23 -26.34 6.68
N GLN A 180 20.25 -25.45 6.50
CA GLN A 180 20.32 -24.06 6.96
C GLN A 180 20.47 -23.99 8.48
N LEU A 181 19.62 -24.71 9.21
CA LEU A 181 19.66 -24.76 10.67
C LEU A 181 21.02 -25.26 11.15
N ALA A 182 21.52 -26.34 10.54
CA ALA A 182 22.82 -26.89 10.84
C ALA A 182 23.94 -25.88 10.59
N VAL A 183 24.02 -25.28 9.40
CA VAL A 183 25.06 -24.28 9.07
C VAL A 183 25.03 -23.09 10.04
N ARG A 184 23.86 -22.69 10.53
CA ARG A 184 23.71 -21.58 11.48
C ARG A 184 24.11 -21.95 12.92
N LEU A 185 23.81 -23.18 13.36
CA LEU A 185 24.07 -23.64 14.73
C LEU A 185 25.49 -24.20 14.95
N PHE A 186 26.09 -24.84 13.95
CA PHE A 186 27.47 -25.33 14.01
C PHE A 186 28.44 -24.14 13.80
N LYS A 187 28.72 -23.33 14.84
CA LYS A 187 29.63 -22.16 14.74
C LYS A 187 31.11 -22.50 14.96
N THR A 188 31.43 -23.46 15.84
CA THR A 188 32.79 -23.88 16.23
C THR A 188 33.44 -24.87 15.25
N ILE A 189 34.78 -24.86 15.19
CA ILE A 189 35.61 -25.61 14.20
C ILE A 189 35.70 -27.12 14.52
N SER A 190 35.43 -27.55 15.76
CA SER A 190 35.57 -28.96 16.17
C SER A 190 34.53 -29.90 15.56
N ASP A 191 33.31 -29.40 15.28
CA ASP A 191 32.17 -30.21 14.85
C ASP A 191 31.89 -30.08 13.33
N LYS A 192 32.61 -29.15 12.67
CA LYS A 192 32.48 -28.79 11.24
C LYS A 192 33.06 -29.76 10.20
N PRO A 193 34.17 -30.52 10.39
CA PRO A 193 34.95 -30.92 9.21
C PRO A 193 34.56 -32.24 8.52
N GLU A 194 33.67 -33.08 9.04
CA GLU A 194 33.44 -34.40 8.41
C GLU A 194 32.10 -34.47 7.66
N ILE A 195 30.99 -34.11 8.29
CA ILE A 195 29.64 -34.21 7.71
C ILE A 195 29.47 -33.24 6.53
N PHE A 196 29.76 -31.96 6.76
CA PHE A 196 29.68 -30.96 5.71
C PHE A 196 30.76 -31.18 4.66
N ARG A 197 31.90 -31.78 5.01
CA ARG A 197 32.95 -32.11 4.04
C ARG A 197 32.49 -33.19 3.10
N THR A 198 31.90 -34.28 3.57
CA THR A 198 31.31 -35.29 2.67
C THR A 198 30.24 -34.66 1.77
N LEU A 199 29.34 -33.84 2.30
CA LEU A 199 28.32 -33.19 1.48
C LEU A 199 28.89 -32.17 0.46
N THR A 200 29.91 -31.38 0.83
CA THR A 200 30.44 -30.31 -0.04
C THR A 200 31.58 -30.76 -0.96
N GLU A 201 32.39 -31.74 -0.56
CA GLU A 201 33.53 -32.25 -1.32
C GLU A 201 33.20 -33.54 -2.09
N GLU A 202 32.49 -34.50 -1.48
CA GLU A 202 32.17 -35.79 -2.12
C GLU A 202 30.85 -35.71 -2.91
N CYS A 203 29.78 -35.20 -2.30
CA CYS A 203 28.47 -34.99 -2.95
C CYS A 203 28.39 -33.70 -3.78
N ASN A 204 29.40 -32.81 -3.67
CA ASN A 204 29.48 -31.53 -4.36
C ASN A 204 28.27 -30.60 -4.15
N LEU A 205 27.63 -30.63 -2.99
CA LEU A 205 26.51 -29.76 -2.61
C LEU A 205 27.00 -28.34 -2.22
N LYS A 206 27.58 -27.64 -3.19
CA LYS A 206 28.27 -26.36 -2.95
C LYS A 206 27.38 -25.25 -2.41
N PHE A 207 26.05 -25.34 -2.64
CA PHE A 207 25.08 -24.38 -2.10
C PHE A 207 25.09 -24.29 -0.57
N ILE A 208 25.55 -25.34 0.14
CA ILE A 208 25.69 -25.31 1.61
C ILE A 208 26.59 -24.14 2.05
N ASN A 209 27.60 -23.78 1.24
CA ASN A 209 28.47 -22.63 1.50
C ASN A 209 27.74 -21.27 1.46
N TYR A 210 26.53 -21.23 0.86
CA TYR A 210 25.68 -20.05 0.76
C TYR A 210 24.61 -19.99 1.85
N LEU A 211 24.54 -20.96 2.75
CA LEU A 211 23.60 -20.95 3.88
C LEU A 211 24.17 -20.25 5.13
N GLN A 212 25.39 -19.70 5.01
CA GLN A 212 26.07 -18.94 6.05
C GLN A 212 25.39 -17.57 6.28
N SER A 213 25.79 -16.84 7.33
CA SER A 213 25.19 -15.55 7.68
C SER A 213 25.28 -14.47 6.59
N THR A 214 26.22 -14.59 5.66
CA THR A 214 26.35 -13.67 4.52
C THR A 214 25.50 -14.04 3.31
N GLY A 215 24.91 -15.25 3.31
CA GLY A 215 24.19 -15.79 2.19
C GLY A 215 22.67 -15.71 2.33
N ASP A 216 22.00 -15.56 1.19
CA ASP A 216 20.56 -15.44 1.04
C ASP A 216 20.06 -16.46 0.02
N ILE A 217 18.92 -17.10 0.30
CA ILE A 217 18.16 -17.86 -0.71
C ILE A 217 17.18 -16.89 -1.36
N ILE A 218 17.32 -16.66 -2.66
CA ILE A 218 16.42 -15.78 -3.43
C ILE A 218 15.14 -16.56 -3.79
N ASP A 219 14.31 -16.78 -2.78
CA ASP A 219 12.99 -17.44 -2.86
C ASP A 219 12.16 -17.03 -1.62
N THR A 220 10.88 -17.42 -1.56
CA THR A 220 10.11 -17.36 -0.32
C THR A 220 10.55 -18.42 0.68
N GLN A 221 10.16 -18.32 1.95
CA GLN A 221 10.60 -19.28 2.97
C GLN A 221 10.14 -20.72 2.67
N ASP A 222 8.98 -20.90 2.05
CA ASP A 222 8.49 -22.21 1.58
C ASP A 222 9.17 -22.68 0.27
N LEU A 223 10.17 -21.95 -0.23
CA LEU A 223 10.90 -22.25 -1.47
C LEU A 223 9.97 -22.38 -2.70
N LEU A 224 8.99 -21.48 -2.83
CA LEU A 224 7.94 -21.57 -3.84
C LEU A 224 8.50 -21.60 -5.28
N ASN A 225 9.57 -20.86 -5.58
CA ASN A 225 10.20 -20.91 -6.89
C ASN A 225 10.85 -22.27 -7.16
N HIS A 226 11.50 -22.88 -6.17
CA HIS A 226 11.96 -24.26 -6.28
C HIS A 226 10.80 -25.24 -6.49
N GLN A 227 9.71 -25.12 -5.74
CA GLN A 227 8.56 -26.00 -5.88
C GLN A 227 7.92 -25.94 -7.28
N LYS A 228 7.85 -24.74 -7.88
CA LYS A 228 7.18 -24.54 -9.18
C LYS A 228 8.10 -24.70 -10.39
N ASN A 229 9.34 -24.24 -10.29
CA ASN A 229 10.29 -24.22 -11.41
C ASN A 229 11.46 -25.21 -11.24
N GLY A 230 11.66 -25.79 -10.06
CA GLY A 230 12.80 -26.67 -9.76
C GLY A 230 14.13 -25.92 -9.70
N VAL A 231 14.09 -24.60 -9.51
CA VAL A 231 15.25 -23.71 -9.50
C VAL A 231 15.45 -23.14 -8.11
N MET A 232 16.64 -23.31 -7.56
CA MET A 232 17.08 -22.59 -6.36
C MET A 232 18.16 -21.58 -6.73
N ILE A 233 18.08 -20.39 -6.15
CA ILE A 233 19.04 -19.30 -6.37
C ILE A 233 19.60 -18.91 -5.02
N PHE A 234 20.91 -18.90 -4.92
CA PHE A 234 21.64 -18.53 -3.72
C PHE A 234 22.57 -17.36 -4.03
N TYR A 235 22.67 -16.41 -3.10
CA TYR A 235 23.54 -15.26 -3.22
C TYR A 235 24.37 -15.07 -1.96
N ASP A 236 25.68 -14.97 -2.07
CA ASP A 236 26.59 -14.67 -0.96
C ASP A 236 27.06 -13.22 -1.07
N ARG A 237 26.60 -12.37 -0.14
CA ARG A 237 26.97 -10.94 -0.07
C ARG A 237 28.45 -10.72 0.19
N GLY A 238 29.09 -11.61 0.95
CA GLY A 238 30.51 -11.47 1.31
C GLY A 238 31.42 -11.74 0.11
N LYS A 239 31.07 -12.72 -0.72
CA LYS A 239 31.82 -13.09 -1.94
C LYS A 239 31.29 -12.43 -3.20
N ASN A 240 30.17 -11.72 -3.11
CA ASN A 240 29.41 -11.18 -4.24
C ASN A 240 29.18 -12.24 -5.34
N SER A 241 28.79 -13.45 -4.93
CA SER A 241 28.71 -14.63 -5.79
C SER A 241 27.28 -15.17 -5.82
N VAL A 242 26.86 -15.71 -6.95
CA VAL A 242 25.55 -16.30 -7.17
C VAL A 242 25.72 -17.77 -7.55
N LEU A 243 24.94 -18.65 -6.94
CA LEU A 243 24.83 -20.06 -7.31
C LEU A 243 23.40 -20.37 -7.72
N ILE A 244 23.23 -21.02 -8.86
CA ILE A 244 21.91 -21.40 -9.38
C ILE A 244 21.88 -22.90 -9.59
N ARG A 245 20.91 -23.56 -8.97
CA ARG A 245 20.76 -25.01 -8.94
C ARG A 245 19.49 -25.44 -9.67
N ASN A 246 19.58 -26.50 -10.48
CA ASN A 246 18.44 -27.18 -11.08
C ASN A 246 18.72 -28.68 -11.23
N LYS A 247 17.70 -29.53 -11.05
CA LYS A 247 17.83 -30.99 -11.23
C LYS A 247 18.10 -31.43 -12.67
N ASN A 248 17.79 -30.59 -13.66
CA ASN A 248 17.89 -30.92 -15.08
C ASN A 248 19.02 -30.12 -15.73
N SER A 249 20.05 -30.79 -16.24
CA SER A 249 21.17 -30.15 -16.96
C SER A 249 20.72 -29.31 -18.15
N ASN A 250 19.65 -29.72 -18.84
CA ASN A 250 19.13 -29.00 -20.01
C ASN A 250 18.60 -27.59 -19.67
N TYR A 251 18.41 -27.29 -18.39
CA TYR A 251 18.15 -25.94 -17.93
C TYR A 251 19.31 -25.00 -18.30
N PHE A 252 20.56 -25.47 -18.23
CA PHE A 252 21.77 -24.67 -18.44
C PHE A 252 22.34 -24.70 -19.87
N THR A 253 21.78 -25.50 -20.79
CA THR A 253 22.38 -25.77 -22.12
C THR A 253 22.11 -24.72 -23.21
N SER A 254 21.67 -23.52 -22.86
CA SER A 254 21.25 -22.49 -23.84
C SER A 254 21.99 -21.18 -23.63
N SER A 255 21.97 -20.31 -24.64
CA SER A 255 22.52 -18.95 -24.52
C SER A 255 21.92 -18.21 -23.33
N ILE A 256 22.80 -17.64 -22.51
CA ILE A 256 22.47 -16.85 -21.32
C ILE A 256 22.08 -15.43 -21.69
N LEU A 257 21.23 -14.81 -20.86
CA LEU A 257 20.65 -13.48 -21.10
C LEU A 257 21.67 -12.31 -21.04
N PHE A 258 22.87 -12.54 -20.53
CA PHE A 258 23.97 -11.59 -20.54
C PHE A 258 25.30 -12.33 -20.67
N LYS A 259 26.30 -11.71 -21.30
CA LYS A 259 27.62 -12.32 -21.45
C LYS A 259 28.29 -12.47 -20.09
N LYS A 260 28.64 -13.70 -19.73
CA LYS A 260 29.57 -14.04 -18.66
C LYS A 260 30.52 -15.08 -19.20
N GLU A 261 31.82 -14.82 -19.10
CA GLU A 261 32.84 -15.78 -19.54
C GLU A 261 32.87 -16.96 -18.56
N ASP A 262 33.08 -18.16 -19.10
CA ASP A 262 33.39 -19.39 -18.35
C ASP A 262 32.35 -19.86 -17.31
N LEU A 263 31.05 -19.86 -17.64
CA LEU A 263 30.05 -20.59 -16.85
C LEU A 263 30.26 -22.11 -16.96
N LYS A 264 30.79 -22.71 -15.90
CA LYS A 264 30.96 -24.16 -15.78
C LYS A 264 29.72 -24.78 -15.13
N ILE A 265 29.13 -25.77 -15.80
CA ILE A 265 28.09 -26.62 -15.19
C ILE A 265 28.79 -27.66 -14.32
N GLU A 266 28.47 -27.66 -13.04
CA GLU A 266 28.94 -28.62 -12.05
C GLU A 266 27.83 -29.63 -11.71
N ILE A 267 28.22 -30.82 -11.23
CA ILE A 267 27.32 -31.94 -10.96
C ILE A 267 27.25 -32.18 -9.45
N GLU A 268 26.04 -32.36 -8.93
CA GLU A 268 25.76 -32.81 -7.57
C GLU A 268 25.48 -34.31 -7.55
N LYS A 269 25.92 -35.00 -6.50
CA LYS A 269 25.71 -36.43 -6.29
C LYS A 269 25.09 -36.72 -4.93
N ASP A 270 24.51 -37.90 -4.76
CA ASP A 270 24.11 -38.43 -3.45
C ASP A 270 25.28 -39.17 -2.76
N TYR A 271 25.03 -39.70 -1.56
CA TYR A 271 26.00 -40.52 -0.81
C TYR A 271 26.41 -41.82 -1.53
N HIS A 272 25.66 -42.24 -2.55
CA HIS A 272 25.89 -43.44 -3.36
C HIS A 272 26.51 -43.10 -4.74
N GLU A 273 26.99 -41.86 -4.91
CA GLU A 273 27.52 -41.31 -6.16
C GLU A 273 26.53 -41.21 -7.33
N ASN A 274 25.23 -41.38 -7.10
CA ASN A 274 24.22 -41.18 -8.12
C ASN A 274 24.04 -39.69 -8.41
N LEU A 275 23.76 -39.36 -9.66
CA LEU A 275 23.51 -38.00 -10.12
C LEU A 275 22.23 -37.41 -9.49
N MET A 276 22.35 -36.28 -8.82
CA MET A 276 21.26 -35.59 -8.12
C MET A 276 20.78 -34.32 -8.79
N GLY A 277 21.71 -33.56 -9.37
CA GLY A 277 21.42 -32.23 -9.89
C GLY A 277 22.63 -31.55 -10.47
N TYR A 278 22.42 -30.31 -10.88
CA TYR A 278 23.40 -29.49 -11.54
C TYR A 278 23.34 -28.08 -10.98
N PHE A 279 24.49 -27.41 -10.94
CA PHE A 279 24.53 -25.99 -10.62
C PHE A 279 25.54 -25.26 -11.48
N ILE A 280 25.38 -23.94 -11.50
CA ILE A 280 26.40 -23.02 -11.96
C ILE A 280 26.71 -22.02 -10.85
N GLU A 281 27.92 -21.49 -10.85
CA GLU A 281 28.34 -20.42 -9.96
C GLU A 281 29.02 -19.32 -10.76
N TYR A 282 28.72 -18.07 -10.43
CA TYR A 282 29.42 -16.92 -11.01
C TYR A 282 29.46 -15.74 -10.03
N LYS A 283 30.43 -14.84 -10.23
CA LYS A 283 30.55 -13.60 -9.45
C LYS A 283 29.83 -12.45 -10.12
N LEU A 284 29.16 -11.62 -9.35
CA LEU A 284 28.68 -10.32 -9.84
C LEU A 284 29.87 -9.39 -10.07
N ASP A 285 29.74 -8.45 -11.00
CA ASP A 285 30.83 -7.51 -11.30
C ASP A 285 30.96 -6.48 -10.14
N GLU A 286 32.14 -5.87 -10.00
CA GLU A 286 32.37 -4.89 -8.94
C GLU A 286 31.43 -3.69 -9.12
N GLY A 287 30.63 -3.38 -8.08
CA GLY A 287 29.64 -2.31 -8.10
C GLY A 287 28.24 -2.70 -8.57
N ASP A 288 28.05 -3.95 -9.04
CA ASP A 288 26.71 -4.49 -9.26
C ASP A 288 25.94 -4.59 -7.94
N THR A 289 24.62 -4.38 -7.98
CA THR A 289 23.76 -4.46 -6.80
C THR A 289 22.49 -5.23 -7.11
N LEU A 290 21.99 -5.99 -6.14
CA LEU A 290 20.66 -6.58 -6.24
C LEU A 290 19.60 -5.53 -5.97
N VAL A 291 18.53 -5.56 -6.75
CA VAL A 291 17.41 -4.62 -6.68
C VAL A 291 16.08 -5.34 -6.86
N ASP A 292 15.02 -4.74 -6.34
CA ASP A 292 13.67 -5.24 -6.52
C ASP A 292 13.01 -4.67 -7.78
N TYR A 293 12.12 -5.45 -8.39
CA TYR A 293 11.26 -4.94 -9.46
C TYR A 293 10.46 -3.71 -9.00
N SER A 294 10.05 -3.65 -7.73
CA SER A 294 9.31 -2.52 -7.18
C SER A 294 10.13 -1.23 -7.15
N ASP A 295 11.45 -1.32 -7.03
CA ASP A 295 12.35 -0.17 -7.09
C ASP A 295 12.53 0.31 -8.53
N ILE A 296 12.66 -0.62 -9.47
CA ILE A 296 12.78 -0.32 -10.90
C ILE A 296 11.51 0.37 -11.42
N LEU A 297 10.33 -0.03 -10.93
CA LEU A 297 9.06 0.54 -11.40
C LEU A 297 8.76 1.96 -10.86
N LYS A 298 9.64 2.56 -10.04
CA LYS A 298 9.43 3.90 -9.43
C LYS A 298 9.50 5.05 -10.44
N ASP A 299 10.27 4.91 -11.51
CA ASP A 299 10.52 5.99 -12.48
C ASP A 299 10.22 5.59 -13.93
N GLU A 300 10.20 6.57 -14.85
CA GLU A 300 9.86 6.33 -16.26
C GLU A 300 10.87 5.42 -16.97
N GLN A 301 12.16 5.59 -16.71
CA GLN A 301 13.21 4.83 -17.39
C GLN A 301 13.19 3.38 -16.92
N GLY A 302 13.12 3.15 -15.62
CA GLY A 302 13.03 1.81 -15.06
C GLY A 302 11.80 1.05 -15.55
N ARG A 303 10.65 1.70 -15.71
CA ARG A 303 9.46 1.08 -16.34
C ARG A 303 9.68 0.68 -17.79
N GLN A 304 10.36 1.51 -18.59
CA GLN A 304 10.69 1.15 -19.97
C GLN A 304 11.63 -0.05 -20.03
N GLU A 305 12.69 -0.06 -19.22
CA GLU A 305 13.64 -1.18 -19.15
C GLU A 305 12.96 -2.45 -18.62
N PHE A 306 12.02 -2.33 -17.68
CA PHE A 306 11.21 -3.44 -17.22
C PHE A 306 10.36 -4.05 -18.34
N LEU A 307 9.71 -3.23 -19.19
CA LEU A 307 8.98 -3.73 -20.36
C LEU A 307 9.92 -4.50 -21.30
N LYS A 308 11.15 -4.02 -21.52
CA LYS A 308 12.13 -4.69 -22.39
C LYS A 308 12.54 -6.05 -21.83
N LEU A 309 12.73 -6.16 -20.51
CA LEU A 309 12.99 -7.45 -19.86
C LEU A 309 11.85 -8.44 -20.14
N VAL A 310 10.60 -8.01 -19.95
CA VAL A 310 9.45 -8.90 -20.06
C VAL A 310 9.14 -9.26 -21.51
N TYR A 311 8.97 -8.26 -22.38
CA TYR A 311 8.43 -8.45 -23.72
C TYR A 311 9.52 -8.65 -24.79
N ASP A 312 10.65 -7.97 -24.71
CA ASP A 312 11.72 -8.17 -25.71
C ASP A 312 12.55 -9.42 -25.39
N LYS A 313 12.76 -9.71 -24.09
CA LYS A 313 13.57 -10.87 -23.65
C LYS A 313 12.77 -12.06 -23.14
N GLY A 314 11.45 -11.94 -22.96
CA GLY A 314 10.59 -13.04 -22.51
C GLY A 314 10.79 -13.42 -21.03
N ILE A 315 11.19 -12.48 -20.18
CA ILE A 315 11.57 -12.74 -18.79
C ILE A 315 10.45 -12.35 -17.82
N TYR A 316 9.78 -13.35 -17.23
CA TYR A 316 8.65 -13.13 -16.33
C TYR A 316 8.98 -13.38 -14.85
N ASN A 317 9.89 -14.32 -14.55
CA ASN A 317 10.24 -14.72 -13.18
C ASN A 317 11.24 -13.77 -12.51
N ILE A 318 10.80 -12.52 -12.32
CA ILE A 318 11.58 -11.40 -11.79
C ILE A 318 10.81 -10.59 -10.74
N LEU A 319 9.74 -11.16 -10.17
CA LEU A 319 8.90 -10.49 -9.18
C LEU A 319 9.20 -10.92 -7.73
N LEU A 320 10.25 -11.71 -7.55
CA LEU A 320 10.84 -12.00 -6.24
C LEU A 320 11.76 -10.85 -5.81
N GLU A 321 11.78 -10.58 -4.50
CA GLU A 321 12.76 -9.66 -3.91
C GLU A 321 14.19 -10.12 -4.24
N ASN A 322 15.08 -9.18 -4.57
CA ASN A 322 16.46 -9.37 -5.01
C ASN A 322 16.66 -10.24 -6.26
N SER A 323 15.62 -10.43 -7.09
CA SER A 323 15.72 -11.24 -8.32
C SER A 323 16.33 -10.52 -9.53
N LEU A 324 16.64 -9.21 -9.40
CA LEU A 324 17.22 -8.40 -10.46
C LEU A 324 18.57 -7.83 -10.01
N ILE A 325 19.48 -7.70 -10.96
CA ILE A 325 20.79 -7.06 -10.82
C ILE A 325 20.73 -5.72 -11.54
N LYS A 326 21.09 -4.64 -10.84
CA LYS A 326 21.40 -3.35 -11.43
C LYS A 326 22.91 -3.24 -11.60
N LYS A 327 23.33 -3.18 -12.86
CA LYS A 327 24.73 -3.06 -13.22
C LYS A 327 25.25 -1.64 -13.02
N VAL A 328 26.57 -1.50 -12.90
CA VAL A 328 27.25 -0.19 -12.78
C VAL A 328 26.92 0.76 -13.94
N ASN A 329 26.76 0.22 -15.16
CA ASN A 329 26.40 1.01 -16.34
C ASN A 329 24.92 1.41 -16.38
N GLY A 330 24.11 0.97 -15.41
CA GLY A 330 22.67 1.23 -15.32
C GLY A 330 21.78 0.15 -15.93
N ASP A 331 22.35 -0.85 -16.61
CA ASP A 331 21.58 -1.94 -17.19
C ASP A 331 20.95 -2.81 -16.10
N ILE A 332 19.79 -3.38 -16.42
CA ILE A 332 19.07 -4.29 -15.54
C ILE A 332 19.06 -5.68 -16.18
N CYS A 333 19.41 -6.70 -15.40
CA CYS A 333 19.33 -8.10 -15.81
C CYS A 333 18.82 -8.99 -14.67
N PRO A 334 18.19 -10.15 -14.96
CA PRO A 334 17.79 -11.07 -13.91
C PRO A 334 19.01 -11.69 -13.23
N ILE A 335 18.89 -11.97 -11.94
CA ILE A 335 19.88 -12.76 -11.20
C ILE A 335 19.97 -14.19 -11.74
N ASN A 336 18.88 -14.73 -12.28
CA ASN A 336 18.90 -16.00 -12.97
C ASN A 336 18.93 -15.78 -14.49
N PRO A 337 20.08 -15.96 -15.18
CA PRO A 337 20.17 -15.77 -16.63
C PRO A 337 19.40 -16.81 -17.45
N PHE A 338 18.80 -17.82 -16.82
CA PHE A 338 18.01 -18.88 -17.47
C PHE A 338 16.50 -18.77 -17.18
N CYS A 339 16.07 -17.75 -16.44
CA CYS A 339 14.67 -17.61 -16.00
C CYS A 339 13.64 -17.51 -17.14
N TYR A 340 14.05 -17.26 -18.38
CA TYR A 340 13.17 -17.35 -19.55
C TYR A 340 12.65 -18.78 -19.82
N LYS A 341 13.28 -19.80 -19.21
CA LYS A 341 12.82 -21.19 -19.24
C LYS A 341 11.84 -21.53 -18.13
N ASP A 342 11.61 -20.62 -17.18
CA ASP A 342 10.71 -20.85 -16.05
C ASP A 342 9.26 -20.82 -16.55
N LYS A 343 8.47 -21.81 -16.12
CA LYS A 343 7.08 -21.97 -16.59
C LYS A 343 6.12 -21.07 -15.82
N VAL A 344 6.48 -20.76 -14.58
CA VAL A 344 5.71 -20.01 -13.61
C VAL A 344 6.59 -18.89 -13.10
N PHE A 345 6.03 -17.72 -12.84
CA PHE A 345 6.76 -16.70 -12.09
C PHE A 345 6.22 -16.57 -10.68
N VAL A 346 7.12 -16.24 -9.76
CA VAL A 346 6.79 -16.08 -8.35
C VAL A 346 6.89 -14.60 -7.99
N LYS A 347 5.89 -14.12 -7.25
CA LYS A 347 5.90 -12.81 -6.59
C LYS A 347 5.94 -13.02 -5.09
N GLY A 348 6.98 -12.51 -4.44
CA GLY A 348 7.21 -12.75 -3.01
C GLY A 348 8.39 -11.99 -2.45
N LYS A 349 8.55 -12.06 -1.13
CA LYS A 349 9.67 -11.51 -0.36
C LYS A 349 10.46 -12.64 0.29
N LEU A 350 11.76 -12.47 0.50
CA LEU A 350 12.63 -13.54 1.01
C LEU A 350 12.15 -14.07 2.38
N ASN A 351 11.77 -13.15 3.27
CA ASN A 351 11.34 -13.48 4.63
C ASN A 351 9.83 -13.69 4.77
N SER A 352 9.09 -13.78 3.67
CA SER A 352 7.66 -14.09 3.70
C SER A 352 7.47 -15.61 3.66
N ILE A 353 6.65 -16.13 4.58
CA ILE A 353 6.26 -17.56 4.59
C ILE A 353 5.64 -17.93 3.24
N HIS A 354 4.79 -17.05 2.70
CA HIS A 354 4.07 -17.32 1.47
C HIS A 354 4.41 -16.31 0.37
N GLY A 355 4.54 -16.83 -0.84
CA GLY A 355 4.48 -16.07 -2.09
C GLY A 355 3.20 -16.34 -2.85
N LYS A 356 3.10 -15.77 -4.06
CA LYS A 356 2.08 -16.15 -5.03
C LYS A 356 2.74 -16.53 -6.34
N ALA A 357 2.38 -17.71 -6.83
CA ALA A 357 2.75 -18.21 -8.14
C ALA A 357 1.72 -17.77 -9.17
N TYR A 358 2.18 -17.47 -10.38
CA TYR A 358 1.35 -16.98 -11.47
C TYR A 358 1.78 -17.63 -12.80
N ILE A 359 0.81 -17.85 -13.67
CA ILE A 359 1.08 -18.17 -15.08
C ILE A 359 1.23 -16.89 -15.89
N LYS A 360 1.84 -16.98 -17.08
CA LYS A 360 2.15 -15.84 -17.94
C LYS A 360 0.92 -14.94 -18.20
N GLU A 361 -0.24 -15.53 -18.43
CA GLU A 361 -1.49 -14.83 -18.73
C GLU A 361 -1.97 -13.94 -17.57
N GLU A 362 -1.48 -14.18 -16.35
CA GLU A 362 -1.82 -13.42 -15.14
C GLU A 362 -0.78 -12.33 -14.82
N PHE A 363 0.18 -12.07 -15.71
CA PHE A 363 1.29 -11.12 -15.46
C PHE A 363 0.81 -9.70 -15.17
N ILE A 364 -0.17 -9.21 -15.93
CA ILE A 364 -0.75 -7.88 -15.72
C ILE A 364 -1.41 -7.78 -14.33
N ASP A 365 -2.07 -8.85 -13.88
CA ASP A 365 -2.72 -8.89 -12.56
C ASP A 365 -1.70 -8.93 -11.43
N ALA A 366 -0.55 -9.58 -11.63
CA ALA A 366 0.55 -9.54 -10.68
C ALA A 366 1.11 -8.11 -10.50
N LEU A 367 0.92 -7.21 -11.47
CA LEU A 367 1.36 -5.82 -11.44
C LEU A 367 0.25 -4.79 -11.17
N SER A 368 -0.91 -5.22 -10.64
CA SER A 368 -2.10 -4.38 -10.49
C SER A 368 -1.84 -3.00 -9.85
N SER A 369 -0.97 -2.93 -8.84
CA SER A 369 -0.65 -1.68 -8.12
C SER A 369 0.16 -0.68 -8.94
N TYR A 370 0.80 -1.11 -10.03
CA TYR A 370 1.66 -0.29 -10.88
C TYR A 370 0.97 0.11 -12.20
N ARG A 371 -0.19 -0.47 -12.53
CA ARG A 371 -0.88 -0.21 -13.80
C ARG A 371 -1.22 1.26 -14.00
N ASN A 372 -1.66 1.94 -12.94
CA ASN A 372 -2.00 3.36 -12.98
C ASN A 372 -0.78 4.29 -13.04
N SER A 373 0.44 3.77 -12.83
CA SER A 373 1.65 4.57 -12.82
C SER A 373 1.97 5.08 -14.22
N SER A 374 2.41 6.33 -14.34
CA SER A 374 2.69 6.96 -15.64
C SER A 374 3.94 6.41 -16.37
N LEU A 375 3.82 5.57 -17.39
CA LEU A 375 4.98 5.15 -18.19
C LEU A 375 5.73 6.33 -18.82
N LYS A 376 4.99 7.35 -19.27
CA LYS A 376 5.55 8.60 -19.79
C LYS A 376 4.68 9.80 -19.42
N LYS A 377 5.31 10.92 -19.08
CA LYS A 377 4.69 12.21 -18.77
C LYS A 377 5.24 13.29 -19.69
N SER A 378 4.36 14.12 -20.23
CA SER A 378 4.77 15.32 -20.95
C SER A 378 5.44 16.31 -20.00
N ARG A 379 6.45 17.01 -20.52
CA ARG A 379 7.14 18.08 -19.78
C ARG A 379 6.36 19.40 -19.84
N ASN A 380 5.48 19.56 -20.84
CA ASN A 380 4.77 20.80 -21.13
C ASN A 380 3.31 20.76 -20.63
N ASN A 381 2.66 19.60 -20.68
CA ASN A 381 1.30 19.39 -20.19
C ASN A 381 1.29 18.25 -19.17
N VAL A 382 1.20 18.59 -17.88
CA VAL A 382 1.25 17.59 -16.80
C VAL A 382 0.13 16.55 -16.88
N LEU A 383 -0.98 16.85 -17.56
CA LEU A 383 -2.08 15.91 -17.73
C LEU A 383 -1.94 15.01 -18.97
N ASN A 384 -1.04 15.36 -19.89
CA ASN A 384 -0.68 14.50 -21.02
C ASN A 384 0.29 13.41 -20.53
N ARG A 385 -0.27 12.22 -20.31
CA ARG A 385 0.45 11.06 -19.78
C ARG A 385 -0.01 9.80 -20.48
N VAL A 386 0.79 8.76 -20.36
CA VAL A 386 0.40 7.40 -20.72
C VAL A 386 0.61 6.48 -19.53
N SER A 387 -0.37 5.62 -19.25
CA SER A 387 -0.30 4.66 -18.16
C SER A 387 0.66 3.53 -18.51
N PHE A 388 1.28 2.94 -17.48
CA PHE A 388 2.08 1.73 -17.62
C PHE A 388 1.20 0.53 -17.96
N GLY A 389 0.00 0.46 -17.38
CA GLY A 389 -1.01 -0.54 -17.68
C GLY A 389 -1.38 -0.61 -19.16
N LEU A 390 -1.45 0.53 -19.85
CA LEU A 390 -1.73 0.53 -21.29
C LEU A 390 -0.65 -0.16 -22.10
N ALA A 391 0.62 0.13 -21.85
CA ALA A 391 1.71 -0.54 -22.56
C ALA A 391 1.75 -2.04 -22.27
N LEU A 392 1.51 -2.45 -21.02
CA LEU A 392 1.37 -3.86 -20.66
C LEU A 392 0.23 -4.53 -21.45
N LEU A 393 -0.96 -3.93 -21.44
CA LEU A 393 -2.14 -4.46 -22.13
C LEU A 393 -1.90 -4.66 -23.63
N LEU A 394 -1.30 -3.65 -24.29
CA LEU A 394 -1.02 -3.69 -25.72
C LEU A 394 0.05 -4.74 -26.07
N LEU A 395 1.16 -4.80 -25.32
CA LEU A 395 2.24 -5.76 -25.57
C LEU A 395 1.84 -7.21 -25.23
N GLU A 396 0.95 -7.40 -24.26
CA GLU A 396 0.36 -8.72 -23.95
C GLU A 396 -0.58 -9.18 -25.07
N ARG A 397 -1.37 -8.27 -25.64
CA ARG A 397 -2.25 -8.57 -26.79
C ARG A 397 -1.45 -8.94 -28.03
N GLU A 398 -0.50 -8.09 -28.42
CA GLU A 398 0.42 -8.35 -29.52
C GLU A 398 1.76 -7.70 -29.22
N ASN A 399 2.76 -8.56 -28.98
CA ASN A 399 4.11 -8.10 -28.69
C ASN A 399 4.81 -7.65 -29.98
N ILE A 400 4.82 -6.34 -30.20
CA ILE A 400 5.51 -5.68 -31.30
C ILE A 400 6.96 -5.28 -30.95
N GLY A 401 7.43 -5.58 -29.75
CA GLY A 401 8.69 -5.07 -29.20
C GLY A 401 8.58 -3.64 -28.65
N VAL A 402 9.25 -3.37 -27.53
CA VAL A 402 9.09 -2.11 -26.77
C VAL A 402 9.55 -0.89 -27.57
N ASP A 403 10.62 -1.02 -28.35
CA ASP A 403 11.14 0.09 -29.16
C ASP A 403 10.13 0.58 -30.22
N ASN A 404 9.23 -0.30 -30.70
CA ASN A 404 8.19 0.07 -31.65
C ASN A 404 7.05 0.89 -31.03
N LEU A 405 6.97 1.00 -29.69
CA LEU A 405 6.11 1.96 -29.00
C LEU A 405 6.59 3.41 -29.15
N LYS A 406 7.89 3.61 -29.46
CA LYS A 406 8.54 4.91 -29.69
C LYS A 406 8.33 5.94 -28.57
N LEU A 407 8.39 5.48 -27.31
CA LEU A 407 8.14 6.30 -26.12
C LEU A 407 9.04 7.54 -26.01
N ASN A 408 10.25 7.48 -26.57
CA ASN A 408 11.22 8.59 -26.55
C ASN A 408 11.07 9.55 -27.74
N SER A 409 10.13 9.27 -28.65
CA SER A 409 9.86 10.05 -29.85
C SER A 409 8.50 10.74 -29.83
N PHE A 410 7.82 10.74 -28.68
CA PHE A 410 6.53 11.41 -28.55
C PHE A 410 6.67 12.92 -28.74
N GLY A 411 5.85 13.47 -29.63
CA GLY A 411 5.69 14.90 -29.83
C GLY A 411 4.81 15.51 -28.74
N GLU A 412 4.98 16.81 -28.51
CA GLU A 412 4.23 17.55 -27.49
C GLU A 412 2.91 18.13 -28.00
N ASP A 413 2.60 17.97 -29.30
CA ASP A 413 1.41 18.56 -29.93
C ASP A 413 0.20 17.60 -29.97
N GLU A 414 0.38 16.37 -29.49
CA GLU A 414 -0.62 15.31 -29.50
C GLU A 414 -0.61 14.54 -28.17
N TRP A 415 -1.72 13.91 -27.80
CA TRP A 415 -1.78 13.03 -26.64
C TRP A 415 -0.77 11.89 -26.73
N TYR A 416 0.00 11.67 -25.68
CA TYR A 416 0.93 10.55 -25.58
C TYR A 416 0.20 9.20 -25.65
N GLN A 417 -1.03 9.13 -25.11
CA GLN A 417 -1.88 7.95 -25.26
C GLN A 417 -2.23 7.69 -26.73
N GLU A 418 -2.66 8.71 -27.48
CA GLU A 418 -2.98 8.60 -28.90
C GLU A 418 -1.76 8.17 -29.72
N GLN A 419 -0.59 8.77 -29.45
CA GLN A 419 0.67 8.41 -30.10
C GLN A 419 1.09 6.97 -29.81
N LEU A 420 0.96 6.50 -28.56
CA LEU A 420 1.25 5.11 -28.19
C LEU A 420 0.33 4.15 -28.98
N LEU A 421 -0.97 4.42 -28.99
CA LEU A 421 -1.96 3.59 -29.69
C LEU A 421 -1.66 3.53 -31.20
N LYS A 422 -1.41 4.69 -31.84
CA LYS A 422 -1.04 4.76 -33.26
C LYS A 422 0.23 3.97 -33.58
N ASN A 423 1.26 4.10 -32.74
CA ASN A 423 2.52 3.39 -32.94
C ASN A 423 2.35 1.88 -32.80
N TRP A 424 1.55 1.45 -31.82
CA TRP A 424 1.25 0.05 -31.62
C TRP A 424 0.45 -0.54 -32.79
N VAL A 425 -0.65 0.09 -33.16
CA VAL A 425 -1.52 -0.37 -34.27
C VAL A 425 -0.75 -0.47 -35.58
N LYS A 426 0.08 0.52 -35.93
CA LYS A 426 0.90 0.50 -37.16
C LYS A 426 1.87 -0.68 -37.22
N SER A 427 2.29 -1.19 -36.07
CA SER A 427 3.27 -2.27 -35.95
C SER A 427 2.62 -3.65 -35.79
N CYS A 428 1.30 -3.71 -35.57
CA CYS A 428 0.54 -4.96 -35.48
C CYS A 428 0.35 -5.61 -36.86
N ARG A 429 0.13 -6.92 -36.87
CA ARG A 429 -0.14 -7.71 -38.09
C ARG A 429 -1.42 -7.26 -38.81
N SER A 430 -2.49 -6.99 -38.06
CA SER A 430 -3.76 -6.45 -38.58
C SER A 430 -4.08 -5.15 -37.86
N GLN A 431 -4.08 -4.04 -38.61
CA GLN A 431 -4.43 -2.73 -38.06
C GLN A 431 -5.91 -2.65 -37.66
N ILE A 432 -6.78 -3.35 -38.38
CA ILE A 432 -8.22 -3.36 -38.11
C ILE A 432 -8.48 -4.11 -36.80
N ASP A 433 -7.95 -5.32 -36.63
CA ASP A 433 -8.12 -6.12 -35.40
C ASP A 433 -7.57 -5.37 -34.17
N ALA A 434 -6.43 -4.69 -34.34
CA ALA A 434 -5.81 -3.88 -33.30
C ALA A 434 -6.71 -2.70 -32.90
N VAL A 435 -7.31 -2.01 -33.87
CA VAL A 435 -8.30 -0.94 -33.63
C VAL A 435 -9.55 -1.48 -32.94
N MET A 436 -10.08 -2.63 -33.39
CA MET A 436 -11.25 -3.26 -32.78
C MET A 436 -11.02 -3.56 -31.30
N PHE A 437 -9.86 -4.13 -30.97
CA PHE A 437 -9.44 -4.39 -29.59
C PHE A 437 -9.34 -3.11 -28.76
N ILE A 438 -8.67 -2.08 -29.28
CA ILE A 438 -8.53 -0.79 -28.58
C ILE A 438 -9.89 -0.17 -28.29
N VAL A 439 -10.78 -0.12 -29.27
CA VAL A 439 -12.11 0.48 -29.10
C VAL A 439 -12.92 -0.27 -28.06
N GLU A 440 -12.91 -1.60 -28.08
CA GLU A 440 -13.65 -2.41 -27.11
C GLU A 440 -13.14 -2.19 -25.68
N GLU A 441 -11.83 -2.27 -25.44
CA GLU A 441 -11.27 -2.08 -24.10
C GLU A 441 -11.33 -0.62 -23.63
N TRP A 442 -11.11 0.36 -24.52
CA TRP A 442 -11.21 1.78 -24.18
C TRP A 442 -12.64 2.15 -23.80
N TYR A 443 -13.64 1.69 -24.56
CA TYR A 443 -15.05 1.86 -24.22
C TYR A 443 -15.39 1.21 -22.87
N LYS A 444 -15.02 -0.06 -22.70
CA LYS A 444 -15.32 -0.85 -21.50
C LYS A 444 -14.77 -0.19 -20.23
N GLN A 445 -13.52 0.27 -20.27
CA GLN A 445 -12.89 0.94 -19.13
C GLN A 445 -13.53 2.31 -18.85
N ASN A 446 -13.93 3.09 -19.86
CA ASN A 446 -14.48 4.43 -19.66
C ASN A 446 -16.01 4.52 -19.67
N ALA A 447 -16.73 3.40 -19.69
CA ALA A 447 -18.19 3.37 -19.78
C ALA A 447 -18.90 4.12 -18.64
N TYR A 448 -18.28 4.27 -17.47
CA TYR A 448 -18.82 5.02 -16.34
C TYR A 448 -18.84 6.54 -16.56
N CYS A 449 -18.12 7.06 -17.56
CA CYS A 449 -18.13 8.49 -17.91
C CYS A 449 -19.40 8.93 -18.66
N ILE A 450 -20.27 7.98 -19.07
CA ILE A 450 -21.53 8.32 -19.77
C ILE A 450 -22.47 9.08 -18.83
N ARG A 451 -22.68 10.37 -19.12
CA ARG A 451 -23.65 11.20 -18.39
C ARG A 451 -25.08 10.83 -18.76
N ARG A 452 -25.79 10.11 -17.87
CA ARG A 452 -27.22 9.83 -18.03
C ARG A 452 -28.04 11.00 -17.48
N THR A 453 -28.91 11.57 -18.32
CA THR A 453 -29.77 12.72 -17.99
C THR A 453 -31.02 12.34 -17.17
N ASN A 454 -31.33 11.05 -17.00
CA ASN A 454 -32.51 10.59 -16.25
C ASN A 454 -32.12 9.67 -15.09
N THR A 455 -32.35 10.16 -13.88
CA THR A 455 -32.19 9.48 -12.60
C THR A 455 -33.35 8.52 -12.35
N SER A 456 -33.18 7.25 -12.72
CA SER A 456 -33.71 6.19 -11.85
C SER A 456 -32.58 5.84 -10.89
N LYS A 457 -32.77 6.07 -9.59
CA LYS A 457 -31.83 5.66 -8.52
C LYS A 457 -31.80 4.14 -8.38
N ARG A 458 -31.47 3.41 -9.45
CA ARG A 458 -31.04 2.02 -9.33
C ARG A 458 -29.55 2.04 -9.01
N SER A 459 -29.20 1.46 -7.86
CA SER A 459 -27.84 1.34 -7.31
C SER A 459 -26.83 0.61 -8.19
N SER A 460 -27.21 0.15 -9.37
CA SER A 460 -26.40 -0.66 -10.29
C SER A 460 -25.91 0.09 -11.53
N ASP A 461 -26.29 1.36 -11.72
CA ASP A 461 -25.90 2.11 -12.91
C ASP A 461 -24.47 2.67 -12.80
N LYS A 462 -23.61 2.29 -13.76
CA LYS A 462 -22.24 2.82 -13.91
C LYS A 462 -22.30 4.33 -14.16
N SER A 463 -21.81 5.14 -13.22
CA SER A 463 -21.67 6.59 -13.34
C SER A 463 -20.37 7.05 -12.67
N ILE A 464 -19.85 8.21 -13.07
CA ILE A 464 -18.60 8.76 -12.52
C ILE A 464 -18.69 9.06 -11.02
N GLU A 465 -19.87 9.44 -10.52
CA GLU A 465 -20.12 9.63 -9.08
C GLU A 465 -19.97 8.34 -8.27
N ASN A 466 -20.36 7.22 -8.87
CA ASN A 466 -20.38 5.92 -8.23
C ASN A 466 -19.15 5.07 -8.56
N HIS A 467 -18.25 5.57 -9.42
CA HIS A 467 -17.06 4.85 -9.85
C HIS A 467 -16.03 4.73 -8.72
N ASP A 468 -15.73 3.49 -8.35
CA ASP A 468 -14.65 3.18 -7.41
C ASP A 468 -13.30 3.19 -8.14
N ILE A 469 -12.23 3.41 -7.38
CA ILE A 469 -10.87 3.34 -7.91
C ILE A 469 -10.57 1.92 -8.39
N GLU A 470 -10.03 1.84 -9.59
CA GLU A 470 -9.54 0.61 -10.20
C GLU A 470 -8.28 0.88 -11.05
N ALA A 471 -7.73 -0.17 -11.66
CA ALA A 471 -6.69 -0.01 -12.67
C ALA A 471 -7.29 0.59 -13.94
N LEU A 472 -6.73 1.70 -14.42
CA LEU A 472 -7.18 2.42 -15.60
C LEU A 472 -6.04 2.52 -16.59
N ASP A 473 -6.11 1.72 -17.64
CA ASP A 473 -5.11 1.73 -18.71
C ASP A 473 -5.40 2.89 -19.66
N PHE A 474 -6.67 3.12 -19.98
CA PHE A 474 -7.10 4.17 -20.90
C PHE A 474 -7.64 5.39 -20.16
N TYR A 475 -6.96 6.52 -20.26
CA TYR A 475 -7.47 7.77 -19.71
C TYR A 475 -8.66 8.30 -20.52
N PRO A 476 -9.71 8.85 -19.85
CA PRO A 476 -10.88 9.44 -20.48
C PRO A 476 -10.62 10.86 -21.05
N LEU A 477 -9.51 11.06 -21.75
CA LEU A 477 -9.14 12.33 -22.39
C LEU A 477 -9.88 12.48 -23.72
N ARG A 478 -10.23 13.71 -24.11
CA ARG A 478 -10.95 13.95 -25.37
C ARG A 478 -10.03 13.70 -26.56
N ASP A 479 -10.47 12.83 -27.47
CA ASP A 479 -9.81 12.47 -28.72
C ASP A 479 -10.89 12.43 -29.83
N LYS A 480 -10.57 12.98 -31.00
CA LYS A 480 -11.49 13.03 -32.16
C LYS A 480 -11.58 11.71 -32.91
N CYS A 481 -10.71 10.75 -32.59
CA CYS A 481 -10.61 9.43 -33.21
C CYS A 481 -10.36 9.47 -34.73
N ASN A 482 -9.87 10.59 -35.29
CA ASN A 482 -9.61 10.77 -36.72
C ASN A 482 -8.72 9.64 -37.29
N TRP A 483 -7.73 9.21 -36.52
CA TRP A 483 -6.83 8.14 -36.92
C TRP A 483 -7.51 6.78 -37.01
N ILE A 484 -8.53 6.52 -36.16
CA ILE A 484 -9.34 5.30 -36.20
C ILE A 484 -10.18 5.27 -37.47
N TYR A 485 -10.92 6.35 -37.76
CA TYR A 485 -11.71 6.46 -39.00
C TYR A 485 -10.88 6.21 -40.25
N LYS A 486 -9.66 6.76 -40.30
CA LYS A 486 -8.73 6.57 -41.43
C LYS A 486 -8.34 5.10 -41.61
N ILE A 487 -8.04 4.38 -40.53
CA ILE A 487 -7.68 2.95 -40.57
C ILE A 487 -8.88 2.12 -41.05
N LEU A 488 -10.09 2.50 -40.60
CA LEU A 488 -11.34 1.85 -41.00
C LEU A 488 -11.78 2.22 -42.44
N GLY A 489 -11.00 2.99 -43.18
CA GLY A 489 -11.21 3.25 -44.61
C GLY A 489 -12.08 4.46 -44.93
N VAL A 490 -12.30 5.36 -43.97
CA VAL A 490 -12.94 6.67 -44.20
C VAL A 490 -11.92 7.62 -44.82
N GLU A 491 -12.25 8.18 -45.99
CA GLU A 491 -11.35 9.05 -46.76
C GLU A 491 -11.23 10.45 -46.14
N ASN A 492 -12.36 11.06 -45.74
CA ASN A 492 -12.42 12.34 -45.06
C ASN A 492 -12.86 12.17 -43.60
N THR A 493 -11.95 12.40 -42.66
CA THR A 493 -12.19 12.22 -41.23
C THR A 493 -12.73 13.47 -40.53
N GLU A 494 -12.67 14.64 -41.16
CA GLU A 494 -13.15 15.90 -40.56
C GLU A 494 -14.68 15.94 -40.44
N ASN A 495 -15.38 15.27 -41.38
CA ASN A 495 -16.84 15.14 -41.39
C ASN A 495 -17.25 13.65 -41.36
N ALA A 496 -16.59 12.87 -40.50
CA ALA A 496 -16.87 11.46 -40.30
C ALA A 496 -17.77 11.23 -39.09
N TYR A 497 -18.75 10.35 -39.22
CA TYR A 497 -19.73 10.06 -38.16
C TYR A 497 -19.93 8.56 -38.01
N VAL A 498 -20.19 8.09 -36.79
CA VAL A 498 -20.70 6.73 -36.56
C VAL A 498 -22.19 6.81 -36.32
N LEU A 499 -22.98 6.36 -37.29
CA LEU A 499 -24.44 6.52 -37.33
C LEU A 499 -25.13 5.18 -37.18
N ILE A 500 -26.43 5.24 -36.86
CA ILE A 500 -27.35 4.11 -36.88
C ILE A 500 -28.28 4.30 -38.07
N GLY A 501 -28.58 3.24 -38.80
CA GLY A 501 -29.49 3.29 -39.93
C GLY A 501 -30.25 2.00 -40.11
N ARG A 502 -31.30 2.08 -40.92
CA ARG A 502 -32.13 0.92 -41.27
C ARG A 502 -32.10 0.65 -42.75
N VAL A 503 -32.09 -0.63 -43.10
CA VAL A 503 -32.19 -1.03 -44.50
C VAL A 503 -33.64 -1.00 -44.93
N GLN A 504 -33.88 -0.45 -46.12
CA GLN A 504 -35.16 -0.47 -46.79
C GLN A 504 -34.96 -1.03 -48.19
N GLU A 505 -35.85 -1.92 -48.60
CA GLU A 505 -35.96 -2.37 -49.99
C GLU A 505 -37.00 -1.48 -50.66
N ASP A 506 -36.57 -0.68 -51.63
CA ASP A 506 -37.47 0.01 -52.56
C ASP A 506 -37.64 -0.87 -53.81
N GLU A 507 -38.67 -0.61 -54.64
CA GLU A 507 -39.06 -1.48 -55.78
C GLU A 507 -37.93 -1.74 -56.80
N GLU A 508 -36.85 -0.94 -56.78
CA GLU A 508 -35.70 -1.06 -57.69
C GLU A 508 -34.32 -1.20 -56.99
N GLU A 509 -34.14 -0.82 -55.71
CA GLU A 509 -32.84 -0.82 -55.02
C GLU A 509 -32.89 -1.04 -53.49
N THR A 510 -31.84 -1.65 -52.94
CA THR A 510 -31.59 -1.74 -51.48
C THR A 510 -30.86 -0.48 -51.01
N ILE A 511 -31.46 0.26 -50.06
CA ILE A 511 -30.91 1.51 -49.50
C ILE A 511 -30.71 1.43 -47.99
N LEU A 512 -29.71 2.16 -47.48
CA LEU A 512 -29.51 2.37 -46.05
C LEU A 512 -29.98 3.78 -45.67
N VAL A 513 -30.98 3.85 -44.80
CA VAL A 513 -31.55 5.11 -44.30
C VAL A 513 -30.99 5.40 -42.91
N GLY A 514 -30.13 6.41 -42.82
CA GLY A 514 -29.53 6.84 -41.56
C GLY A 514 -30.51 7.62 -40.68
N ASP A 515 -30.50 7.33 -39.37
CA ASP A 515 -31.27 8.09 -38.39
C ASP A 515 -30.56 9.40 -38.07
N VAL A 516 -31.09 10.50 -38.61
CA VAL A 516 -30.60 11.86 -38.36
C VAL A 516 -31.43 12.63 -37.32
N VAL A 517 -32.46 12.00 -36.76
CA VAL A 517 -33.47 12.67 -35.91
C VAL A 517 -33.35 12.26 -34.46
N PHE A 518 -33.13 10.98 -34.17
CA PHE A 518 -33.07 10.47 -32.80
C PHE A 518 -31.64 10.16 -32.36
N ASP A 519 -30.80 9.67 -33.27
CA ASP A 519 -29.40 9.38 -33.01
C ASP A 519 -28.61 10.65 -32.62
N TYR A 520 -27.67 10.49 -31.69
CA TYR A 520 -26.86 11.62 -31.20
C TYR A 520 -25.96 12.18 -32.31
N TRP A 521 -25.29 11.30 -33.05
CA TRP A 521 -24.40 11.68 -34.15
C TRP A 521 -25.19 12.13 -35.38
N GLY A 522 -26.36 11.53 -35.61
CA GLY A 522 -27.33 12.00 -36.58
C GLY A 522 -27.75 13.45 -36.38
N LYS A 523 -28.04 13.85 -35.14
CA LYS A 523 -28.35 15.26 -34.79
C LYS A 523 -27.18 16.20 -35.01
N ILE A 524 -25.96 15.77 -34.69
CA ILE A 524 -24.74 16.55 -34.93
C ILE A 524 -24.54 16.73 -36.43
N LEU A 525 -24.59 15.64 -37.20
CA LEU A 525 -24.52 15.67 -38.67
C LEU A 525 -25.54 16.64 -39.24
N GLN A 526 -26.81 16.55 -38.83
CA GLN A 526 -27.87 17.46 -39.30
C GLN A 526 -27.53 18.92 -38.99
N LYS A 527 -27.01 19.21 -37.79
CA LYS A 527 -26.65 20.57 -37.37
C LYS A 527 -25.47 21.12 -38.17
N GLU A 528 -24.47 20.30 -38.47
CA GLU A 528 -23.22 20.72 -39.13
C GLU A 528 -23.34 20.77 -40.66
N THR A 529 -24.14 19.87 -41.25
CA THR A 529 -24.24 19.73 -42.72
C THR A 529 -25.58 20.16 -43.30
N GLY A 530 -26.62 20.29 -42.46
CA GLY A 530 -27.99 20.59 -42.90
C GLY A 530 -28.76 19.38 -43.47
N ILE A 531 -28.17 18.18 -43.47
CA ILE A 531 -28.83 16.96 -43.99
C ILE A 531 -30.04 16.61 -43.11
N ARG A 532 -31.25 16.67 -43.71
CA ARG A 532 -32.52 16.35 -43.02
C ARG A 532 -32.96 14.90 -43.16
N GLN A 533 -32.45 14.20 -44.17
CA GLN A 533 -32.69 12.79 -44.44
C GLN A 533 -31.42 12.22 -45.07
N LEU A 534 -30.91 11.12 -44.51
CA LEU A 534 -29.71 10.45 -45.00
C LEU A 534 -30.10 9.13 -45.68
N ILE A 535 -29.88 9.04 -46.99
CA ILE A 535 -30.11 7.84 -47.80
C ILE A 535 -28.80 7.48 -48.49
N ILE A 536 -28.38 6.24 -48.39
CA ILE A 536 -27.14 5.73 -48.97
C ILE A 536 -27.47 4.52 -49.83
N THR A 537 -27.13 4.59 -51.12
CA THR A 537 -27.32 3.49 -52.07
C THR A 537 -26.24 2.42 -51.84
N LYS A 538 -26.57 1.16 -52.15
CA LYS A 538 -25.68 0.00 -51.95
C LYS A 538 -24.28 0.18 -52.58
N GLU A 539 -24.20 0.81 -53.74
CA GLU A 539 -22.93 1.11 -54.44
C GLU A 539 -21.99 2.04 -53.65
N ASN A 540 -22.54 2.84 -52.73
CA ASN A 540 -21.79 3.76 -51.87
C ASN A 540 -21.50 3.17 -50.49
N ILE A 541 -21.81 1.88 -50.28
CA ILE A 541 -21.50 1.13 -49.05
C ILE A 541 -20.29 0.24 -49.32
N LYS A 542 -19.24 0.44 -48.52
CA LYS A 542 -18.12 -0.49 -48.43
C LYS A 542 -18.36 -1.44 -47.26
N ASP A 543 -18.39 -2.73 -47.53
CA ASP A 543 -18.63 -3.79 -46.53
C ASP A 543 -17.48 -4.81 -46.57
N PRO A 544 -16.35 -4.55 -45.90
CA PRO A 544 -15.18 -5.42 -45.94
C PRO A 544 -15.42 -6.80 -45.34
N ASP A 545 -16.36 -6.91 -44.39
CA ASP A 545 -16.64 -8.13 -43.64
C ASP A 545 -17.82 -8.94 -44.24
N ASN A 546 -18.45 -8.45 -45.31
CA ASN A 546 -19.69 -8.98 -45.92
C ASN A 546 -20.91 -9.06 -44.96
N ILE A 547 -20.89 -8.30 -43.86
CA ILE A 547 -21.91 -8.35 -42.80
C ILE A 547 -23.22 -7.72 -43.24
N PHE A 548 -23.15 -6.68 -44.07
CA PHE A 548 -24.36 -6.03 -44.59
C PHE A 548 -25.14 -6.97 -45.50
N LEU A 549 -24.44 -7.76 -46.32
CA LEU A 549 -25.07 -8.74 -47.21
C LEU A 549 -25.61 -9.95 -46.44
N GLU A 550 -24.81 -10.51 -45.52
CA GLU A 550 -25.25 -11.64 -44.69
C GLU A 550 -26.42 -11.27 -43.76
N GLY A 551 -26.36 -10.08 -43.14
CA GLY A 551 -27.43 -9.60 -42.27
C GLY A 551 -28.75 -9.40 -43.02
N LEU A 552 -28.72 -9.00 -44.30
CA LEU A 552 -29.91 -8.94 -45.15
C LEU A 552 -30.53 -10.32 -45.39
N GLU A 553 -29.71 -11.35 -45.62
CA GLU A 553 -30.18 -12.72 -45.80
C GLU A 553 -30.86 -13.29 -44.54
N VAL A 554 -30.45 -12.83 -43.35
CA VAL A 554 -30.97 -13.28 -42.05
C VAL A 554 -32.04 -12.32 -41.47
N GLY A 555 -32.37 -11.23 -42.17
CA GLY A 555 -33.44 -10.29 -41.80
C GLY A 555 -33.05 -9.22 -40.77
N GLU A 556 -31.77 -8.90 -40.61
CA GLU A 556 -31.28 -7.80 -39.79
C GLU A 556 -31.53 -6.46 -40.49
N LEU A 557 -32.32 -5.59 -39.86
CA LEU A 557 -32.79 -4.33 -40.46
C LEU A 557 -32.11 -3.08 -39.90
N GLU A 558 -31.25 -3.18 -38.89
CA GLU A 558 -30.62 -2.03 -38.22
C GLU A 558 -29.10 -2.21 -38.09
N TYR A 559 -28.34 -1.24 -38.59
CA TYR A 559 -26.89 -1.30 -38.67
C TYR A 559 -26.25 -0.05 -38.10
N TYR A 560 -25.12 -0.22 -37.43
CA TYR A 560 -24.16 0.85 -37.20
C TYR A 560 -23.24 0.96 -38.42
N PHE A 561 -22.93 2.18 -38.86
CA PHE A 561 -22.05 2.42 -40.01
C PHE A 561 -21.24 3.70 -39.83
N LEU A 562 -20.05 3.72 -40.43
CA LEU A 562 -19.21 4.92 -40.55
C LEU A 562 -19.67 5.69 -41.77
N TYR A 563 -19.88 7.00 -41.66
CA TYR A 563 -20.31 7.85 -42.76
C TYR A 563 -19.34 8.99 -43.01
N ASP A 564 -18.83 9.07 -44.24
CA ASP A 564 -18.08 10.21 -44.75
C ASP A 564 -19.06 11.20 -45.38
N ALA A 565 -19.41 12.27 -44.68
CA ALA A 565 -20.41 13.21 -45.18
C ALA A 565 -19.95 14.02 -46.40
N LYS A 566 -18.64 14.14 -46.64
CA LYS A 566 -18.09 14.87 -47.77
C LYS A 566 -18.09 14.02 -49.04
N LYS A 567 -17.76 12.74 -48.91
CA LYS A 567 -17.76 11.76 -50.01
C LYS A 567 -19.09 11.07 -50.21
N GLN A 568 -20.00 11.18 -49.23
CA GLN A 568 -21.30 10.51 -49.18
C GLN A 568 -21.18 8.99 -49.29
N LYS A 569 -20.17 8.42 -48.62
CA LYS A 569 -19.90 6.98 -48.59
C LYS A 569 -20.05 6.44 -47.18
N ALA A 570 -20.54 5.20 -47.08
CA ALA A 570 -20.60 4.45 -45.84
C ALA A 570 -19.58 3.31 -45.80
N VAL A 571 -19.10 2.99 -44.61
CA VAL A 571 -18.32 1.78 -44.34
C VAL A 571 -18.98 1.01 -43.20
N ILE A 572 -19.20 -0.29 -43.41
CA ILE A 572 -19.80 -1.21 -42.43
C ILE A 572 -18.76 -2.23 -42.00
N TYR A 573 -18.75 -2.55 -40.71
CA TYR A 573 -17.95 -3.58 -40.05
C TYR A 573 -18.85 -4.30 -39.04
N GLU A 574 -18.28 -5.20 -38.24
CA GLU A 574 -19.00 -5.86 -37.14
C GLU A 574 -19.84 -4.87 -36.30
N ASN A 575 -21.15 -5.15 -36.24
CA ASN A 575 -22.14 -4.25 -35.64
C ASN A 575 -21.84 -3.98 -34.15
N LYS A 576 -21.36 -4.99 -33.41
CA LYS A 576 -20.94 -4.86 -32.00
C LYS A 576 -19.76 -3.87 -31.86
N PHE A 577 -18.77 -3.97 -32.74
CA PHE A 577 -17.61 -3.08 -32.75
C PHE A 577 -18.03 -1.63 -33.05
N LEU A 578 -18.80 -1.40 -34.11
CA LEU A 578 -19.23 -0.04 -34.47
C LEU A 578 -20.17 0.58 -33.43
N LYS A 579 -20.99 -0.23 -32.76
CA LYS A 579 -21.77 0.20 -31.60
C LYS A 579 -20.89 0.65 -30.43
N ASN A 580 -19.87 -0.13 -30.08
CA ASN A 580 -18.90 0.24 -29.05
C ASN A 580 -18.13 1.50 -29.46
N PHE A 581 -17.76 1.63 -30.74
CA PHE A 581 -17.09 2.80 -31.25
C PHE A 581 -17.96 4.05 -31.14
N SER A 582 -19.22 3.99 -31.58
CA SER A 582 -20.19 5.08 -31.43
C SER A 582 -20.30 5.56 -29.98
N LYS A 583 -20.36 4.62 -29.02
CA LYS A 583 -20.41 4.91 -27.59
C LYS A 583 -19.11 5.47 -27.03
N LEU A 584 -17.96 5.00 -27.50
CA LEU A 584 -16.67 5.55 -27.14
C LEU A 584 -16.56 7.00 -27.60
N VAL A 585 -16.84 7.30 -28.87
CA VAL A 585 -16.79 8.68 -29.38
C VAL A 585 -17.78 9.58 -28.61
N GLU A 586 -18.97 9.07 -28.28
CA GLU A 586 -19.93 9.81 -27.43
C GLU A 586 -19.33 10.17 -26.05
N ILE A 587 -18.59 9.26 -25.41
CA ILE A 587 -17.89 9.52 -24.14
C ILE A 587 -16.80 10.57 -24.34
N LEU A 588 -15.92 10.38 -25.33
CA LEU A 588 -14.75 11.23 -25.53
C LEU A 588 -15.13 12.65 -25.92
N GLU A 589 -16.19 12.85 -26.73
CA GLU A 589 -16.69 14.19 -27.05
C GLU A 589 -17.39 14.88 -25.88
N LYS A 590 -18.11 14.13 -25.04
CA LYS A 590 -18.78 14.70 -23.85
C LYS A 590 -17.79 15.04 -22.73
N ASN A 591 -16.59 14.47 -22.76
CA ASN A 591 -15.52 14.81 -21.84
C ASN A 591 -14.92 16.17 -22.24
N GLY A 592 -15.08 17.19 -21.39
CA GLY A 592 -14.50 18.52 -21.62
C GLY A 592 -12.99 18.59 -21.43
N LEU A 593 -12.26 17.48 -21.48
CA LEU A 593 -10.80 17.43 -21.24
C LEU A 593 -10.03 17.32 -22.55
N ASP A 594 -10.14 18.35 -23.38
CA ASP A 594 -9.26 18.49 -24.55
C ASP A 594 -7.91 19.11 -24.20
N TRP A 595 -7.04 19.20 -25.21
CA TRP A 595 -5.68 19.67 -25.06
C TRP A 595 -5.61 21.09 -24.49
N GLU A 596 -6.43 22.01 -25.00
CA GLU A 596 -6.42 23.41 -24.57
C GLU A 596 -6.80 23.53 -23.09
N ILE A 597 -7.84 22.81 -22.66
CA ILE A 597 -8.32 22.85 -21.28
C ILE A 597 -7.30 22.24 -20.32
N THR A 598 -6.74 21.09 -20.66
CA THR A 598 -5.74 20.43 -19.81
C THR A 598 -4.42 21.19 -19.71
N SER A 599 -4.02 21.89 -20.78
CA SER A 599 -2.81 22.72 -20.79
C SER A 599 -2.84 23.87 -19.78
N LYS A 600 -4.04 24.33 -19.38
CA LYS A 600 -4.22 25.35 -18.32
C LYS A 600 -3.88 24.83 -16.93
N VAL A 601 -3.83 23.49 -16.75
CA VAL A 601 -3.31 22.83 -15.55
C VAL A 601 -1.78 22.79 -15.65
N THR A 602 -1.15 23.93 -15.45
CA THR A 602 0.31 24.04 -15.49
C THR A 602 0.96 23.19 -14.39
N LEU A 603 2.26 22.88 -14.53
CA LEU A 603 2.99 22.14 -13.51
C LEU A 603 2.93 22.80 -12.12
N ILE A 604 2.93 24.14 -12.07
CA ILE A 604 2.81 24.90 -10.81
C ILE A 604 1.44 24.65 -10.17
N ARG A 605 0.36 24.84 -10.93
CA ARG A 605 -1.02 24.61 -10.45
C ARG A 605 -1.25 23.16 -10.04
N TYR A 606 -0.72 22.20 -10.81
CA TYR A 606 -0.78 20.79 -10.44
C TYR A 606 -0.03 20.50 -9.14
N LYS A 607 1.17 21.05 -8.95
CA LYS A 607 1.93 20.91 -7.69
C LYS A 607 1.19 21.51 -6.50
N GLU A 608 0.48 22.62 -6.68
CA GLU A 608 -0.37 23.18 -5.62
C GLU A 608 -1.50 22.23 -5.23
N ILE A 609 -2.22 21.66 -6.20
CA ILE A 609 -3.27 20.66 -5.95
C ILE A 609 -2.66 19.41 -5.28
N TYR A 610 -1.53 18.92 -5.79
CA TYR A 610 -0.80 17.79 -5.22
C TYR A 610 -0.45 18.05 -3.75
N ASN A 611 0.15 19.20 -3.44
CA ASN A 611 0.53 19.55 -2.07
C ASN A 611 -0.68 19.66 -1.14
N LYS A 612 -1.83 20.14 -1.65
CA LYS A 612 -3.09 20.17 -0.89
C LYS A 612 -3.63 18.77 -0.62
N MET A 613 -3.64 17.89 -1.61
CA MET A 613 -4.07 16.49 -1.43
C MET A 613 -3.11 15.71 -0.52
N LYS A 614 -1.80 16.04 -0.55
CA LYS A 614 -0.78 15.40 0.28
C LYS A 614 -1.03 15.56 1.79
N LEU A 615 -1.72 16.62 2.20
CA LEU A 615 -2.19 16.80 3.59
C LEU A 615 -3.15 15.69 4.05
N GLN A 616 -3.71 14.93 3.10
CA GLN A 616 -4.65 13.83 3.32
C GLN A 616 -4.10 12.48 2.79
N GLN A 617 -2.78 12.40 2.52
CA GLN A 617 -2.17 11.24 1.87
C GLN A 617 -2.45 9.94 2.63
N GLU A 618 -2.27 9.90 3.96
CA GLU A 618 -2.45 8.69 4.76
C GLU A 618 -3.87 8.08 4.59
N ALA A 619 -4.91 8.91 4.64
CA ALA A 619 -6.29 8.47 4.50
C ALA A 619 -6.64 8.05 3.05
N LEU A 620 -6.00 8.68 2.06
CA LEU A 620 -6.19 8.36 0.65
C LEU A 620 -5.43 7.08 0.24
N ASP A 621 -4.23 6.86 0.78
CA ASP A 621 -3.37 5.71 0.49
C ASP A 621 -3.90 4.42 1.13
N GLU A 622 -4.60 4.52 2.28
CA GLU A 622 -5.22 3.36 2.96
C GLU A 622 -6.07 2.53 1.98
N VAL A 623 -6.83 3.21 1.12
CA VAL A 623 -7.65 2.60 0.07
C VAL A 623 -6.90 2.51 -1.26
N GLY A 624 -6.04 3.49 -1.57
CA GLY A 624 -5.36 3.61 -2.85
C GLY A 624 -4.23 2.59 -3.10
N LYS A 625 -3.57 2.09 -2.04
CA LYS A 625 -2.36 1.24 -2.13
C LYS A 625 -2.49 -0.02 -2.99
N LYS A 626 -3.72 -0.51 -3.20
CA LYS A 626 -3.98 -1.67 -4.06
C LYS A 626 -3.82 -1.35 -5.56
N PHE A 627 -4.05 -0.09 -5.93
CA PHE A 627 -4.16 0.36 -7.32
C PHE A 627 -3.10 1.39 -7.72
N PHE A 628 -2.41 2.00 -6.74
CA PHE A 628 -1.37 2.99 -6.97
C PHE A 628 -0.10 2.62 -6.20
N SER A 629 1.04 2.67 -6.89
CA SER A 629 2.36 2.53 -6.28
C SER A 629 2.97 3.86 -5.85
N ASP A 630 2.39 4.97 -6.30
CA ASP A 630 2.85 6.33 -6.03
C ASP A 630 1.68 7.31 -5.91
N PHE A 631 1.86 8.33 -5.06
CA PHE A 631 0.80 9.29 -4.76
C PHE A 631 0.52 10.27 -5.92
N ASP A 632 1.50 10.53 -6.80
CA ASP A 632 1.31 11.41 -7.97
C ASP A 632 0.30 10.81 -8.96
N SER A 633 0.40 9.50 -9.22
CA SER A 633 -0.57 8.77 -10.04
C SER A 633 -1.97 8.78 -9.42
N GLN A 634 -2.08 8.67 -8.10
CA GLN A 634 -3.35 8.80 -7.39
C GLN A 634 -3.95 10.21 -7.49
N VAL A 635 -3.14 11.26 -7.35
CA VAL A 635 -3.58 12.66 -7.53
C VAL A 635 -4.03 12.90 -8.95
N TYR A 636 -3.24 12.47 -9.95
CA TYR A 636 -3.60 12.58 -11.36
C TYR A 636 -4.93 11.90 -11.66
N TYR A 637 -5.08 10.64 -11.23
CA TYR A 637 -6.31 9.86 -11.40
C TYR A 637 -7.51 10.61 -10.82
N ARG A 638 -7.44 11.04 -9.57
CA ARG A 638 -8.58 11.71 -8.91
C ARG A 638 -8.89 13.07 -9.56
N LEU A 639 -7.87 13.80 -9.99
CA LEU A 639 -8.02 15.10 -10.64
C LEU A 639 -8.77 14.99 -11.97
N ILE A 640 -8.37 14.07 -12.87
CA ILE A 640 -9.07 13.92 -14.16
C ILE A 640 -10.54 13.52 -13.97
N HIS A 641 -10.82 12.63 -13.03
CA HIS A 641 -12.19 12.22 -12.71
C HIS A 641 -13.00 13.38 -12.13
N ASN A 642 -12.39 14.16 -11.23
CA ASN A 642 -13.06 15.31 -10.63
C ASN A 642 -13.38 16.39 -11.67
N MET A 643 -12.46 16.67 -12.59
CA MET A 643 -12.70 17.64 -13.65
C MET A 643 -13.84 17.19 -14.60
N ILE A 644 -13.91 15.90 -14.95
CA ILE A 644 -15.00 15.35 -15.77
C ILE A 644 -16.33 15.43 -15.02
N TRP A 645 -16.35 15.03 -13.74
CA TRP A 645 -17.53 15.07 -12.88
C TRP A 645 -18.06 16.50 -12.66
N SER A 646 -17.15 17.46 -12.51
CA SER A 646 -17.43 18.89 -12.36
C SER A 646 -17.79 19.59 -13.67
N ASN A 647 -17.80 18.87 -14.81
CA ASN A 647 -18.04 19.43 -16.13
C ASN A 647 -17.13 20.63 -16.47
N VAL A 648 -15.85 20.50 -16.11
CA VAL A 648 -14.84 21.48 -16.50
C VAL A 648 -14.75 21.55 -18.02
N ASN A 649 -14.83 22.77 -18.53
CA ASN A 649 -14.73 23.09 -19.95
C ASN A 649 -13.92 24.39 -20.12
N GLU A 650 -13.77 24.86 -21.36
CA GLU A 650 -12.99 26.05 -21.71
C GLU A 650 -13.35 27.30 -20.87
N ASN A 651 -14.64 27.47 -20.56
CA ASN A 651 -15.15 28.62 -19.81
C ASN A 651 -15.02 28.48 -18.29
N THR A 652 -14.91 27.26 -17.78
CA THR A 652 -14.98 26.99 -16.33
C THR A 652 -13.66 26.52 -15.71
N VAL A 653 -12.70 26.08 -16.51
CA VAL A 653 -11.39 25.58 -16.06
C VAL A 653 -10.61 26.58 -15.21
N GLU A 654 -10.58 27.85 -15.56
CA GLU A 654 -9.90 28.86 -14.74
C GLU A 654 -10.60 29.06 -13.40
N SER A 655 -11.93 29.02 -13.38
CA SER A 655 -12.70 29.11 -12.12
C SER A 655 -12.44 27.90 -11.24
N TYR A 656 -12.40 26.69 -11.82
CA TYR A 656 -12.07 25.45 -11.14
C TYR A 656 -10.69 25.52 -10.49
N LEU A 657 -9.66 25.95 -11.23
CA LEU A 657 -8.29 26.02 -10.72
C LEU A 657 -8.13 27.10 -9.64
N LYS A 658 -8.73 28.29 -9.83
CA LYS A 658 -8.72 29.37 -8.84
C LYS A 658 -9.30 28.98 -7.49
N ILE A 659 -10.29 28.09 -7.47
CA ILE A 659 -10.84 27.56 -6.21
C ILE A 659 -9.73 26.86 -5.43
N PHE A 660 -8.95 25.97 -6.05
CA PHE A 660 -7.83 25.32 -5.37
C PHE A 660 -6.76 26.33 -4.97
N GLU A 661 -6.31 27.20 -5.88
CA GLU A 661 -5.29 28.23 -5.62
C GLU A 661 -5.64 29.10 -4.40
N HIS A 662 -6.92 29.43 -4.23
CA HIS A 662 -7.40 30.27 -3.13
C HIS A 662 -7.36 29.58 -1.76
N HIS A 663 -7.43 28.25 -1.69
CA HIS A 663 -7.49 27.53 -0.43
C HIS A 663 -6.16 27.61 0.34
N GLN A 664 -6.26 28.03 1.60
CA GLN A 664 -5.13 28.04 2.53
C GLN A 664 -4.83 26.60 3.03
N GLN A 665 -3.57 26.20 3.00
CA GLN A 665 -3.11 24.94 3.55
C GLN A 665 -2.84 25.07 5.05
N LEU A 666 -3.40 24.17 5.85
CA LEU A 666 -3.14 24.08 7.28
C LEU A 666 -2.35 22.79 7.56
N GLU A 667 -1.03 22.92 7.65
CA GLU A 667 -0.07 21.86 7.92
C GLU A 667 0.53 22.00 9.33
N PHE A 668 0.81 20.88 9.98
CA PHE A 668 1.25 20.90 11.38
C PHE A 668 2.73 20.52 11.57
N SER A 669 3.48 20.41 10.47
CA SER A 669 4.91 20.05 10.47
C SER A 669 5.80 20.93 11.36
N GLU A 670 5.43 22.21 11.51
CA GLU A 670 6.18 23.19 12.29
C GLU A 670 5.60 23.45 13.70
N ILE A 671 4.64 22.64 14.17
CA ILE A 671 4.00 22.87 15.48
C ILE A 671 4.97 22.79 16.66
N SER A 672 6.10 22.08 16.50
CA SER A 672 7.17 22.02 17.50
C SER A 672 7.89 23.36 17.71
N LYS A 673 7.68 24.35 16.84
CA LYS A 673 8.16 25.73 17.05
C LYS A 673 7.23 26.55 17.95
N ASP A 674 6.01 26.08 18.20
CA ASP A 674 5.05 26.76 19.07
C ASP A 674 5.33 26.43 20.54
N GLU A 675 5.66 27.45 21.33
CA GLU A 675 6.05 27.27 22.73
C GLU A 675 4.95 26.67 23.62
N LYS A 676 3.67 26.92 23.28
CA LYS A 676 2.54 26.40 24.05
C LYS A 676 2.38 24.90 23.80
N PHE A 677 2.49 24.48 22.53
CA PHE A 677 2.46 23.05 22.20
C PHE A 677 3.70 22.29 22.63
N MET A 678 4.86 22.96 22.79
CA MET A 678 6.07 22.35 23.36
C MET A 678 6.02 22.20 24.89
N ARG A 679 4.99 22.73 25.54
CA ARG A 679 4.69 22.49 26.97
C ARG A 679 5.89 22.79 27.90
N LYS A 680 6.60 23.89 27.64
CA LYS A 680 7.87 24.21 28.33
C LYS A 680 7.72 24.67 29.78
N ASP A 681 6.54 25.13 30.20
CA ASP A 681 6.32 25.59 31.57
C ASP A 681 5.89 24.44 32.49
N GLU A 682 6.77 24.05 33.41
CA GLU A 682 6.56 22.97 34.37
C GLU A 682 5.44 23.24 35.40
N ASN A 683 5.00 24.50 35.58
CA ASN A 683 3.90 24.83 36.51
C ASN A 683 2.55 24.96 35.79
N THR A 684 2.49 24.60 34.50
CA THR A 684 1.30 24.70 33.68
C THR A 684 0.73 23.31 33.39
N LEU A 685 -0.58 23.15 33.60
CA LEU A 685 -1.33 22.02 33.07
C LEU A 685 -1.81 22.35 31.66
N TYR A 686 -1.33 21.60 30.67
CA TYR A 686 -1.74 21.77 29.27
C TYR A 686 -2.90 20.82 28.97
N VAL A 687 -4.07 21.39 28.69
CA VAL A 687 -5.32 20.64 28.54
C VAL A 687 -5.68 20.56 27.06
N PRO A 688 -5.61 19.39 26.41
CA PRO A 688 -6.01 19.26 25.02
C PRO A 688 -7.52 19.38 24.87
N LYS A 689 -7.98 19.87 23.71
CA LYS A 689 -9.40 20.04 23.41
C LYS A 689 -10.23 18.76 23.56
N ASP A 690 -9.72 17.67 23.01
CA ASP A 690 -10.31 16.34 23.10
C ASP A 690 -9.25 15.39 23.68
N GLY A 691 -9.68 14.36 24.39
CA GLY A 691 -8.84 13.33 24.98
C GLY A 691 -8.28 12.36 23.93
N ARG A 692 -7.25 11.59 24.30
CA ARG A 692 -6.46 10.78 23.37
C ARG A 692 -7.26 9.76 22.55
N ARG A 693 -8.40 9.30 23.06
CA ARG A 693 -9.24 8.26 22.41
C ARG A 693 -10.23 8.81 21.38
N SER A 694 -10.32 10.13 21.19
CA SER A 694 -11.39 10.75 20.42
C SER A 694 -11.15 10.84 18.89
N ASP A 695 -10.12 10.18 18.35
CA ASP A 695 -9.63 10.32 16.94
C ASP A 695 -9.60 11.80 16.46
N SER A 696 -9.14 12.72 17.32
CA SER A 696 -9.10 14.14 17.00
C SER A 696 -7.88 14.51 16.15
N VAL A 697 -7.99 15.62 15.42
CA VAL A 697 -6.87 16.22 14.68
C VAL A 697 -5.72 16.55 15.64
N LEU A 698 -6.03 17.07 16.83
CA LEU A 698 -5.03 17.38 17.85
C LEU A 698 -4.28 16.13 18.34
N SER A 699 -4.97 15.00 18.54
CA SER A 699 -4.33 13.73 18.86
C SER A 699 -3.41 13.25 17.74
N SER A 700 -3.86 13.36 16.48
CA SER A 700 -3.04 13.00 15.31
C SER A 700 -1.79 13.87 15.18
N MET A 701 -1.94 15.19 15.39
CA MET A 701 -0.83 16.15 15.43
C MET A 701 0.18 15.80 16.53
N TYR A 702 -0.32 15.47 17.73
CA TYR A 702 0.52 15.10 18.86
C TYR A 702 1.34 13.83 18.56
N GLU A 703 0.68 12.75 18.13
CA GLU A 703 1.35 11.47 17.82
C GLU A 703 2.33 11.58 16.65
N LYS A 704 2.06 12.45 15.66
CA LYS A 704 2.92 12.61 14.48
C LYS A 704 4.11 13.55 14.72
N TYR A 705 3.90 14.71 15.35
CA TYR A 705 4.86 15.81 15.37
C TYR A 705 5.44 16.17 16.73
N LEU A 706 4.72 15.91 17.82
CA LEU A 706 5.12 16.37 19.17
C LEU A 706 5.67 15.24 20.02
N LYS A 707 5.19 14.01 19.85
CA LYS A 707 5.59 12.86 20.66
C LYS A 707 6.88 12.23 20.14
N SER A 708 7.86 12.08 21.02
CA SER A 708 9.08 11.33 20.69
C SER A 708 8.80 9.83 20.50
N LYS A 709 9.34 9.25 19.42
CA LYS A 709 9.23 7.82 19.12
C LYS A 709 10.37 6.97 19.70
N SER A 710 11.49 7.58 20.07
CA SER A 710 12.72 6.88 20.47
C SER A 710 12.93 6.78 21.98
N ILE A 711 12.20 7.57 22.76
CA ILE A 711 12.33 7.63 24.23
C ILE A 711 10.95 7.77 24.87
N ARG A 712 10.81 7.26 26.11
CA ARG A 712 9.59 7.46 26.89
C ARG A 712 9.45 8.94 27.22
N GLU A 713 8.38 9.55 26.73
CA GLU A 713 8.10 10.97 26.95
C GLU A 713 7.79 11.24 28.43
N LYS A 714 8.46 12.24 29.01
CA LYS A 714 8.28 12.66 30.41
C LYS A 714 7.17 13.71 30.60
N ASN A 715 6.68 14.29 29.50
CA ASN A 715 5.69 15.37 29.51
C ASN A 715 4.62 15.11 28.44
N ASP A 716 3.93 13.96 28.56
CA ASP A 716 2.86 13.54 27.66
C ASP A 716 1.67 14.50 27.80
N LEU A 717 1.15 15.01 26.67
CA LEU A 717 -0.01 15.92 26.65
C LEU A 717 -1.28 15.27 27.21
N PHE A 718 -1.36 13.95 27.16
CA PHE A 718 -2.50 13.15 27.58
C PHE A 718 -2.23 12.38 28.88
N ASP A 719 -1.19 12.76 29.64
CA ASP A 719 -1.01 12.29 31.01
C ASP A 719 -2.24 12.66 31.83
N ASP A 720 -2.86 11.65 32.46
CA ASP A 720 -4.09 11.80 33.21
C ASP A 720 -3.85 11.95 34.71
N SER A 721 -2.59 11.89 35.17
CA SER A 721 -2.26 11.81 36.59
C SER A 721 -2.24 13.17 37.29
N ILE A 722 -2.99 13.25 38.40
CA ILE A 722 -3.04 14.41 39.27
C ILE A 722 -2.78 13.98 40.72
N GLU A 723 -2.01 14.79 41.45
CA GLU A 723 -1.67 14.58 42.85
C GLU A 723 -2.29 15.68 43.71
N LEU A 724 -2.89 15.34 44.86
CA LEU A 724 -3.36 16.32 45.85
C LEU A 724 -2.42 16.34 47.05
N LYS A 725 -1.78 17.48 47.31
CA LYS A 725 -0.89 17.70 48.47
C LYS A 725 -1.21 19.03 49.12
N ASN A 726 -1.40 19.03 50.44
CA ASN A 726 -1.71 20.24 51.21
C ASN A 726 -2.87 21.06 50.62
N ASP A 727 -3.96 20.37 50.24
CA ASP A 727 -5.15 20.94 49.61
C ASP A 727 -4.90 21.68 48.27
N LYS A 728 -3.79 21.37 47.59
CA LYS A 728 -3.46 21.88 46.25
C LYS A 728 -3.14 20.75 45.29
N TYR A 729 -3.48 20.97 44.02
CA TYR A 729 -3.25 20.02 42.95
C TYR A 729 -1.88 20.19 42.29
N TYR A 730 -1.26 19.05 41.96
CA TYR A 730 0.05 18.93 41.36
C TYR A 730 -0.01 17.98 40.16
N HIS A 731 0.85 18.22 39.17
CA HIS A 731 1.07 17.35 38.02
C HIS A 731 2.58 17.12 37.88
N ASN A 732 3.03 15.87 37.73
CA ASN A 732 4.45 15.51 37.69
C ASN A 732 5.29 16.12 38.84
N GLY A 733 4.74 16.11 40.05
CA GLY A 733 5.39 16.69 41.23
C GLY A 733 5.46 18.22 41.28
N LYS A 734 4.85 18.95 40.34
CA LYS A 734 4.85 20.43 40.27
C LYS A 734 3.47 21.00 40.56
N CYS A 735 3.40 22.08 41.34
CA CYS A 735 2.13 22.72 41.69
C CYS A 735 1.55 23.39 40.44
N ILE A 736 0.28 23.09 40.12
CA ILE A 736 -0.38 23.66 38.96
C ILE A 736 -0.75 25.12 39.30
N LYS A 737 -0.15 26.08 38.58
CA LYS A 737 -0.41 27.53 38.76
C LYS A 737 -1.18 28.13 37.59
N LYS A 738 -1.18 27.44 36.46
CA LYS A 738 -1.74 27.89 35.20
C LYS A 738 -2.33 26.72 34.44
N ILE A 739 -3.42 26.97 33.73
CA ILE A 739 -4.03 26.01 32.81
C ILE A 739 -4.04 26.62 31.41
N VAL A 740 -3.50 25.89 30.44
CA VAL A 740 -3.52 26.27 29.02
C VAL A 740 -4.38 25.28 28.26
N PHE A 741 -5.54 25.73 27.78
CA PHE A 741 -6.38 24.95 26.89
C PHE A 741 -5.85 25.02 25.45
N LEU A 742 -5.58 23.86 24.86
CA LEU A 742 -5.00 23.73 23.52
C LEU A 742 -6.04 23.24 22.51
N SER A 743 -6.18 23.96 21.39
CA SER A 743 -7.03 23.57 20.26
C SER A 743 -6.23 23.50 18.95
N ASP A 744 -6.68 22.69 18.01
CA ASP A 744 -6.08 22.64 16.67
C ASP A 744 -6.33 23.94 15.89
N ASN A 745 -7.55 24.48 15.98
CA ASN A 745 -7.89 25.77 15.37
C ASN A 745 -8.97 26.57 16.12
N PHE A 746 -9.03 27.88 15.83
CA PHE A 746 -10.12 28.82 16.18
C PHE A 746 -10.75 29.44 14.92
N GLU A 747 -11.55 28.69 14.17
CA GLU A 747 -12.32 29.27 13.05
C GLU A 747 -13.34 30.33 13.54
N LYS A 748 -14.51 29.91 14.04
CA LYS A 748 -15.53 30.81 14.64
C LYS A 748 -15.60 30.71 16.17
N GLY A 749 -14.66 30.00 16.79
CA GLY A 749 -14.60 29.80 18.24
C GLY A 749 -15.67 28.89 18.86
N GLY A 750 -16.74 28.52 18.14
CA GLY A 750 -17.86 27.72 18.70
C GLY A 750 -17.44 26.38 19.35
N SER A 751 -16.54 25.63 18.71
CA SER A 751 -16.01 24.39 19.29
C SER A 751 -15.19 24.63 20.56
N THR A 752 -14.46 25.74 20.63
CA THR A 752 -13.66 26.13 21.79
C THR A 752 -14.56 26.57 22.94
N LYS A 753 -15.62 27.36 22.66
CA LYS A 753 -16.63 27.76 23.65
C LYS A 753 -17.26 26.53 24.33
N ARG A 754 -17.63 25.52 23.55
CA ARG A 754 -18.18 24.24 24.06
C ARG A 754 -17.18 23.45 24.91
N MET A 755 -15.91 23.41 24.48
CA MET A 755 -14.83 22.77 25.23
C MET A 755 -14.63 23.45 26.60
N ILE A 756 -14.62 24.79 26.66
CA ILE A 756 -14.48 25.53 27.92
C ILE A 756 -15.67 25.24 28.84
N LYS A 757 -16.91 25.29 28.32
CA LYS A 757 -18.13 24.94 29.08
C LYS A 757 -18.03 23.53 29.68
N ALA A 758 -17.51 22.58 28.90
CA ALA A 758 -17.36 21.19 29.32
C ALA A 758 -16.30 21.00 30.42
N TYR A 759 -15.12 21.63 30.31
CA TYR A 759 -14.05 21.49 31.30
C TYR A 759 -14.33 22.23 32.61
N LEU A 760 -14.96 23.41 32.53
CA LEU A 760 -15.28 24.25 33.69
C LEU A 760 -16.70 24.02 34.22
N ASN A 761 -17.33 22.88 33.86
CA ASN A 761 -18.65 22.47 34.36
C ASN A 761 -19.72 23.59 34.38
N MET A 762 -19.70 24.46 33.36
CA MET A 762 -20.57 25.63 33.33
C MET A 762 -22.05 25.25 33.22
N ASP A 763 -22.92 26.06 33.82
CA ASP A 763 -24.36 25.90 33.63
C ASP A 763 -24.76 26.16 32.16
N ILE A 764 -25.42 25.15 31.58
CA ILE A 764 -25.93 25.12 30.20
C ILE A 764 -27.46 25.08 30.13
N SER A 765 -28.16 25.19 31.27
CA SER A 765 -29.62 25.12 31.34
C SER A 765 -30.33 26.16 30.45
N HIS A 766 -29.69 27.30 30.23
CA HIS A 766 -30.16 28.40 29.40
C HIS A 766 -29.76 28.30 27.91
N ASP A 767 -28.94 27.31 27.53
CA ASP A 767 -28.57 27.09 26.13
C ASP A 767 -29.69 26.33 25.38
N SER A 768 -29.77 26.50 24.06
CA SER A 768 -30.66 25.70 23.20
C SER A 768 -30.38 24.19 23.33
N GLU A 769 -31.38 23.33 23.13
CA GLU A 769 -31.23 21.86 23.22
C GLU A 769 -30.06 21.32 22.37
N ASN A 770 -29.91 21.82 21.14
CA ASN A 770 -28.81 21.45 20.25
C ASN A 770 -27.45 21.82 20.84
N GLU A 771 -27.33 23.01 21.42
CA GLU A 771 -26.09 23.48 22.03
C GLU A 771 -25.78 22.69 23.32
N GLN A 772 -26.79 22.37 24.13
CA GLN A 772 -26.62 21.49 25.29
C GLN A 772 -26.07 20.11 24.87
N GLN A 773 -26.62 19.51 23.81
CA GLN A 773 -26.12 18.23 23.30
C GLN A 773 -24.66 18.36 22.81
N TYR A 774 -24.31 19.44 22.12
CA TYR A 774 -22.94 19.65 21.68
C TYR A 774 -21.95 19.81 22.84
N VAL A 775 -22.34 20.45 23.94
CA VAL A 775 -21.51 20.55 25.15
C VAL A 775 -21.37 19.20 25.85
N ARG A 776 -22.45 18.41 25.95
CA ARG A 776 -22.39 17.04 26.50
C ARG A 776 -21.43 16.15 25.70
N ASN A 777 -21.54 16.17 24.37
CA ASN A 777 -20.62 15.44 23.50
C ASN A 777 -19.16 15.92 23.68
N ALA A 778 -18.94 17.22 23.87
CA ALA A 778 -17.60 17.75 24.16
C ALA A 778 -17.07 17.26 25.51
N LYS A 779 -17.93 17.15 26.54
CA LYS A 779 -17.58 16.62 27.86
C LYS A 779 -17.28 15.11 27.84
N GLU A 780 -17.94 14.34 26.97
CA GLU A 780 -17.61 12.92 26.78
C GLU A 780 -16.25 12.73 26.11
N ARG A 781 -15.92 13.60 25.15
CA ARG A 781 -14.65 13.56 24.42
C ARG A 781 -13.50 14.21 25.16
N SER A 782 -13.73 14.98 26.22
CA SER A 782 -12.68 15.72 26.92
C SER A 782 -11.66 14.78 27.58
N GLN A 783 -10.45 15.30 27.78
CA GLN A 783 -9.42 14.61 28.56
C GLN A 783 -9.87 14.53 30.02
N LYS A 784 -9.83 13.32 30.58
CA LYS A 784 -10.20 13.06 31.97
C LYS A 784 -8.93 12.94 32.79
N TYR A 785 -8.95 13.53 33.99
CA TYR A 785 -7.82 13.52 34.91
C TYR A 785 -8.20 12.76 36.18
N TYR A 786 -7.25 12.05 36.76
CA TYR A 786 -7.48 11.16 37.89
C TYR A 786 -6.43 11.33 38.98
N MET A 787 -6.91 11.27 40.22
CA MET A 787 -6.07 11.07 41.40
C MET A 787 -6.20 9.63 41.89
N THR A 788 -5.12 9.06 42.41
CA THR A 788 -5.17 7.75 43.07
C THR A 788 -5.40 7.94 44.56
N ASP A 789 -6.45 7.32 45.10
CA ASP A 789 -6.70 7.35 46.54
C ASP A 789 -5.77 6.40 47.32
N LYS A 790 -5.87 6.41 48.65
CA LYS A 790 -5.04 5.57 49.54
C LYS A 790 -5.27 4.06 49.35
N THR A 791 -6.36 3.66 48.69
CA THR A 791 -6.71 2.27 48.39
C THR A 791 -6.34 1.85 46.98
N GLY A 792 -5.77 2.76 46.18
CA GLY A 792 -5.37 2.51 44.80
C GLY A 792 -6.45 2.77 43.74
N ASN A 793 -7.62 3.31 44.12
CA ASN A 793 -8.69 3.62 43.18
C ASN A 793 -8.44 4.96 42.48
N LYS A 794 -8.76 5.02 41.17
CA LYS A 794 -8.75 6.26 40.39
C LYS A 794 -10.03 7.05 40.65
N ILE A 795 -9.89 8.26 41.17
CA ILE A 795 -10.96 9.24 41.38
C ILE A 795 -10.83 10.32 40.31
N LEU A 796 -11.94 10.60 39.60
CA LEU A 796 -11.97 11.67 38.59
C LEU A 796 -11.79 13.04 39.27
N VAL A 797 -10.92 13.87 38.70
CA VAL A 797 -10.70 15.25 39.12
C VAL A 797 -11.23 16.19 38.05
N ASP A 798 -12.16 17.07 38.44
CA ASP A 798 -12.68 18.11 37.56
C ASP A 798 -11.65 19.24 37.41
N ILE A 799 -11.46 19.73 36.18
CA ILE A 799 -10.56 20.88 35.93
C ILE A 799 -11.05 22.12 36.68
N ASP A 800 -12.36 22.30 36.80
CA ASP A 800 -12.98 23.39 37.55
C ASP A 800 -12.51 23.44 39.02
N ASP A 801 -12.48 22.30 39.71
CA ASP A 801 -11.99 22.19 41.10
C ASP A 801 -10.48 22.51 41.20
N ILE A 802 -9.69 22.16 40.18
CA ILE A 802 -8.28 22.56 40.11
C ILE A 802 -8.15 24.08 40.01
N VAL A 803 -8.96 24.72 39.16
CA VAL A 803 -8.94 26.17 38.96
C VAL A 803 -9.27 26.90 40.26
N GLU A 804 -10.31 26.47 40.97
CA GLU A 804 -10.75 27.07 42.22
C GLU A 804 -9.70 26.91 43.34
N LYS A 805 -9.27 25.68 43.63
CA LYS A 805 -8.36 25.39 44.75
C LYS A 805 -6.97 25.99 44.57
N ASN A 806 -6.44 25.94 43.36
CA ASN A 806 -5.09 26.45 43.09
C ASN A 806 -5.08 27.94 42.70
N SER A 807 -6.25 28.57 42.53
CA SER A 807 -6.39 29.94 42.00
C SER A 807 -5.62 30.11 40.69
N CYS A 808 -5.84 29.18 39.75
CA CYS A 808 -5.06 29.12 38.51
C CYS A 808 -5.35 30.30 37.57
N SER A 809 -4.32 30.77 36.87
CA SER A 809 -4.50 31.59 35.66
C SER A 809 -4.91 30.72 34.47
N LEU A 810 -5.75 31.24 33.58
CA LEU A 810 -6.23 30.53 32.41
C LEU A 810 -5.65 31.12 31.12
N GLU A 811 -5.32 30.27 30.17
CA GLU A 811 -4.95 30.67 28.82
C GLU A 811 -5.59 29.72 27.81
N ILE A 812 -5.99 30.27 26.66
CA ILE A 812 -6.60 29.52 25.57
C ILE A 812 -5.75 29.77 24.33
N HIS A 813 -5.21 28.70 23.77
CA HIS A 813 -4.29 28.78 22.66
C HIS A 813 -4.66 27.79 21.54
N ALA A 814 -4.59 28.23 20.29
CA ALA A 814 -4.69 27.34 19.15
C ALA A 814 -3.52 27.49 18.20
N TYR A 815 -3.20 26.43 17.48
CA TYR A 815 -2.14 26.52 16.48
C TYR A 815 -2.57 27.41 15.30
N TYR A 816 -3.80 27.22 14.80
CA TYR A 816 -4.42 28.11 13.82
C TYR A 816 -5.58 28.91 14.41
N GLY A 817 -5.87 30.10 13.91
CA GLY A 817 -7.04 30.87 14.35
C GLY A 817 -7.39 32.02 13.43
N THR A 818 -8.58 32.55 13.61
CA THR A 818 -9.04 33.77 12.94
C THR A 818 -9.19 34.89 13.97
N LYS A 819 -9.14 36.15 13.53
CA LYS A 819 -9.44 37.30 14.40
C LYS A 819 -10.86 37.25 14.95
N GLU A 820 -11.81 36.87 14.10
CA GLU A 820 -13.22 36.72 14.45
C GLU A 820 -13.41 35.69 15.58
N GLY A 821 -12.86 34.48 15.41
CA GLY A 821 -12.93 33.42 16.41
C GLY A 821 -12.23 33.80 17.72
N LEU A 822 -11.13 34.54 17.67
CA LEU A 822 -10.42 35.03 18.85
C LEU A 822 -11.26 36.06 19.63
N GLU A 823 -11.87 37.03 18.96
CA GLU A 823 -12.73 38.03 19.61
C GLU A 823 -14.03 37.40 20.15
N GLU A 824 -14.63 36.45 19.43
CA GLU A 824 -15.79 35.67 19.89
C GLU A 824 -15.50 34.88 21.17
N ILE A 825 -14.31 34.27 21.27
CA ILE A 825 -13.91 33.55 22.48
C ILE A 825 -13.69 34.55 23.63
N LYS A 826 -12.99 35.67 23.39
CA LYS A 826 -12.78 36.70 24.41
C LYS A 826 -14.10 37.24 24.95
N GLN A 827 -15.03 37.59 24.06
CA GLN A 827 -16.34 38.11 24.45
C GLN A 827 -17.10 37.10 25.30
N PHE A 828 -17.15 35.83 24.87
CA PHE A 828 -17.76 34.74 25.65
C PHE A 828 -17.17 34.63 27.07
N LEU A 829 -15.86 34.78 27.22
CA LEU A 829 -15.20 34.69 28.52
C LEU A 829 -15.52 35.88 29.42
N VAL A 830 -15.63 37.09 28.85
CA VAL A 830 -16.06 38.29 29.58
C VAL A 830 -17.49 38.15 30.07
N GLU A 831 -18.39 37.62 29.23
CA GLU A 831 -19.80 37.38 29.58
C GLU A 831 -19.96 36.34 30.71
N LYS A 832 -18.96 35.47 30.92
CA LYS A 832 -18.94 34.45 31.98
C LYS A 832 -18.12 34.86 33.21
N ASP A 833 -17.73 36.14 33.33
CA ASP A 833 -16.93 36.71 34.42
C ASP A 833 -15.61 35.96 34.72
N ILE A 834 -15.00 35.33 33.70
CA ILE A 834 -13.70 34.66 33.83
C ILE A 834 -12.58 35.71 33.74
N LYS A 835 -11.99 36.08 34.87
CA LYS A 835 -10.91 37.08 34.98
C LYS A 835 -9.53 36.48 34.72
N ASN A 836 -8.57 37.31 34.30
CA ASN A 836 -7.14 36.95 34.08
C ASN A 836 -6.88 35.87 33.00
N LEU A 837 -7.54 35.99 31.83
CA LEU A 837 -7.43 35.00 30.74
C LEU A 837 -6.82 35.58 29.47
N THR A 838 -5.88 34.86 28.84
CA THR A 838 -5.27 35.22 27.54
C THR A 838 -5.75 34.29 26.44
N VAL A 839 -6.27 34.83 25.33
CA VAL A 839 -6.63 34.05 24.13
C VAL A 839 -5.63 34.38 23.02
N SER A 840 -5.01 33.36 22.43
CA SER A 840 -4.00 33.53 21.38
C SER A 840 -4.05 32.42 20.33
N TYR A 841 -3.46 32.66 19.16
CA TYR A 841 -3.18 31.61 18.19
C TYR A 841 -1.83 31.82 17.52
N GLY A 842 -1.20 30.74 17.04
CA GLY A 842 0.11 30.79 16.40
C GLY A 842 0.08 31.31 14.95
N ARG A 843 -0.92 30.89 14.17
CA ARG A 843 -1.04 31.21 12.73
C ARG A 843 -2.45 31.67 12.34
N GLU A 844 -2.52 32.68 11.47
CA GLU A 844 -3.81 33.25 11.03
C GLU A 844 -4.43 32.49 9.86
N ILE A 845 -5.75 32.29 9.89
CA ILE A 845 -6.59 31.85 8.77
C ILE A 845 -7.30 33.08 8.18
N ILE A 846 -7.08 33.36 6.90
CA ILE A 846 -7.53 34.62 6.27
C ILE A 846 -8.45 34.43 5.05
N LYS A 847 -8.52 33.22 4.49
CA LYS A 847 -9.22 32.94 3.23
C LYS A 847 -10.69 32.57 3.48
N LYS A 848 -11.62 33.29 2.84
CA LYS A 848 -13.07 33.09 2.96
C LYS A 848 -13.71 32.73 1.61
N GLU A 849 -14.85 32.04 1.66
CA GLU A 849 -15.68 31.67 0.51
C GLU A 849 -16.14 32.88 -0.30
N SER A 850 -16.47 33.99 0.36
CA SER A 850 -16.90 35.23 -0.29
C SER A 850 -15.93 35.76 -1.34
N GLN A 851 -14.66 35.38 -1.27
CA GLN A 851 -13.61 35.78 -2.21
C GLN A 851 -13.56 34.93 -3.49
N ILE A 852 -14.29 33.80 -3.53
CA ILE A 852 -14.37 32.88 -4.69
C ILE A 852 -15.82 32.54 -5.09
N ASN A 853 -16.80 33.32 -4.62
CA ASN A 853 -18.21 33.05 -4.87
C ASN A 853 -18.55 33.08 -6.37
N ASP A 854 -17.94 33.99 -7.12
CA ASP A 854 -18.13 34.09 -8.57
C ASP A 854 -17.61 32.84 -9.30
N GLU A 855 -16.45 32.32 -8.88
CA GLU A 855 -15.87 31.09 -9.41
C GLU A 855 -16.76 29.87 -9.12
N LEU A 856 -17.29 29.77 -7.90
CA LEU A 856 -18.23 28.71 -7.51
C LEU A 856 -19.52 28.76 -8.32
N GLN A 857 -20.06 29.96 -8.56
CA GLN A 857 -21.27 30.15 -9.36
C GLN A 857 -21.08 29.73 -10.81
N ARG A 858 -19.91 30.00 -11.41
CA ARG A 858 -19.58 29.61 -12.79
C ARG A 858 -19.50 28.09 -12.99
N LEU A 859 -19.14 27.33 -11.95
CA LEU A 859 -19.11 25.85 -12.02
C LEU A 859 -20.49 25.19 -11.91
N GLY A 860 -21.51 25.96 -11.54
CA GLY A 860 -22.89 25.50 -11.51
C GLY A 860 -23.33 24.90 -10.17
N GLU A 861 -24.53 24.33 -10.16
CA GLU A 861 -25.27 24.00 -8.92
C GLU A 861 -24.56 23.01 -8.01
N LYS A 862 -23.80 22.07 -8.55
CA LYS A 862 -23.01 21.09 -7.76
C LYS A 862 -22.05 21.77 -6.78
N TRP A 863 -21.56 22.96 -7.12
CA TRP A 863 -20.59 23.73 -6.34
C TRP A 863 -21.23 24.87 -5.53
N LYS A 864 -22.53 25.10 -5.66
CA LYS A 864 -23.24 26.18 -4.95
C LYS A 864 -23.56 25.76 -3.52
N ARG A 865 -23.24 26.62 -2.55
CA ARG A 865 -23.79 26.56 -1.18
C ARG A 865 -24.51 27.87 -0.84
N ALA A 866 -25.50 27.77 0.03
CA ALA A 866 -26.36 28.90 0.40
C ALA A 866 -25.74 29.84 1.46
N ASN A 867 -24.53 29.58 1.96
CA ASN A 867 -24.02 30.19 3.19
C ASN A 867 -22.64 30.83 2.99
N SER A 868 -22.56 32.17 3.00
CA SER A 868 -21.42 32.97 2.52
C SER A 868 -20.27 33.19 3.51
N ASP A 869 -20.27 32.50 4.66
CA ASP A 869 -19.37 32.81 5.78
C ASP A 869 -18.55 31.60 6.25
N VAL A 870 -17.98 30.86 5.29
CA VAL A 870 -17.09 29.72 5.54
C VAL A 870 -15.65 30.07 5.15
N TYR A 871 -14.68 29.58 5.92
CA TYR A 871 -13.25 29.70 5.60
C TYR A 871 -12.83 28.63 4.59
N THR A 872 -12.07 29.03 3.57
CA THR A 872 -11.59 28.16 2.49
C THR A 872 -10.23 27.59 2.84
N VAL A 873 -10.23 26.47 3.57
CA VAL A 873 -9.01 25.80 4.05
C VAL A 873 -8.97 24.33 3.64
N ILE A 874 -7.76 23.81 3.46
CA ILE A 874 -7.47 22.39 3.33
C ILE A 874 -6.53 22.04 4.47
N ARG A 875 -7.04 21.28 5.43
CA ARG A 875 -6.37 20.96 6.70
C ARG A 875 -5.76 19.57 6.62
N GLU A 876 -4.62 19.34 7.27
CA GLU A 876 -4.04 17.99 7.43
C GLU A 876 -4.96 17.05 8.24
N PHE A 877 -4.90 15.74 7.98
CA PHE A 877 -5.64 14.65 8.63
C PHE A 877 -7.16 14.58 8.42
N ASN A 878 -7.85 15.71 8.42
CA ASN A 878 -9.30 15.76 8.20
C ASN A 878 -9.79 17.13 7.72
N MET A 879 -10.66 17.15 6.72
CA MET A 879 -11.32 18.37 6.26
C MET A 879 -12.24 18.99 7.33
N THR A 880 -12.46 20.30 7.21
CA THR A 880 -13.34 21.07 8.11
C THR A 880 -14.81 20.76 7.84
N LYS A 881 -15.68 20.95 8.85
CA LYS A 881 -17.11 20.66 8.73
C LYS A 881 -17.78 21.58 7.70
N GLY A 882 -17.50 22.88 7.81
CA GLY A 882 -17.80 23.87 6.79
C GLY A 882 -16.66 23.94 5.79
N ASN A 883 -16.96 23.73 4.51
CA ASN A 883 -16.02 23.84 3.40
C ASN A 883 -16.82 24.15 2.12
N VAL A 884 -16.15 24.57 1.05
CA VAL A 884 -16.81 24.88 -0.23
C VAL A 884 -16.89 23.68 -1.17
N PHE A 885 -16.11 22.63 -0.92
CA PHE A 885 -16.09 21.46 -1.76
C PHE A 885 -17.42 20.68 -1.67
N PRO A 886 -17.94 20.16 -2.78
CA PRO A 886 -19.08 19.25 -2.80
C PRO A 886 -18.85 18.00 -1.94
N GLU A 887 -19.93 17.42 -1.39
CA GLU A 887 -19.84 16.29 -0.45
C GLU A 887 -19.22 15.04 -1.11
N GLU A 888 -19.53 14.81 -2.39
CA GLU A 888 -19.03 13.70 -3.19
C GLU A 888 -17.49 13.72 -3.31
N MET A 889 -16.87 14.91 -3.22
CA MET A 889 -15.41 15.05 -3.24
C MET A 889 -14.74 14.67 -1.90
N LEU A 890 -15.52 14.48 -0.83
CA LEU A 890 -15.03 14.46 0.55
C LEU A 890 -15.32 13.16 1.33
N ILE A 891 -16.41 12.45 1.02
CA ILE A 891 -16.93 11.43 1.95
C ILE A 891 -16.27 10.07 1.79
N ASN A 892 -16.00 9.63 0.55
CA ASN A 892 -15.65 8.24 0.29
C ASN A 892 -14.32 8.10 -0.46
N PRO A 893 -13.20 7.78 0.24
CA PRO A 893 -11.90 7.62 -0.38
C PRO A 893 -11.82 6.47 -1.40
N LYS A 894 -12.79 5.54 -1.42
CA LYS A 894 -12.91 4.50 -2.47
C LYS A 894 -13.35 5.06 -3.82
N LYS A 895 -14.06 6.19 -3.84
CA LYS A 895 -14.54 6.80 -5.08
C LYS A 895 -13.42 7.53 -5.82
N SER A 896 -13.43 7.40 -7.14
CA SER A 896 -12.47 8.03 -8.04
C SER A 896 -12.47 9.58 -7.95
N ILE A 897 -13.64 10.19 -7.72
CA ILE A 897 -13.80 11.65 -7.66
C ILE A 897 -13.42 12.27 -6.30
N CYS A 898 -13.21 11.47 -5.26
CA CYS A 898 -12.87 11.96 -3.93
C CYS A 898 -11.43 12.50 -3.95
N MET A 899 -11.23 13.76 -3.59
CA MET A 899 -9.90 14.40 -3.57
C MET A 899 -9.40 14.69 -2.15
N PHE A 900 -10.31 14.85 -1.20
CA PHE A 900 -10.00 15.10 0.20
C PHE A 900 -10.88 14.24 1.09
N VAL A 901 -10.54 14.09 2.37
CA VAL A 901 -11.28 13.22 3.30
C VAL A 901 -11.93 14.03 4.41
N LYS A 902 -13.25 13.87 4.56
CA LYS A 902 -14.03 14.36 5.69
C LYS A 902 -14.53 13.16 6.50
N LYS A 903 -13.81 12.83 7.58
CA LYS A 903 -14.20 11.77 8.51
C LYS A 903 -15.55 12.11 9.17
N LYS A 904 -16.47 11.15 9.21
CA LYS A 904 -17.72 11.27 9.97
C LYS A 904 -17.42 11.08 11.47
N GLU A 905 -18.07 11.88 12.32
CA GLU A 905 -18.02 11.64 13.76
C GLU A 905 -18.84 10.38 14.05
N VAL A 906 -18.21 9.38 14.69
CA VAL A 906 -18.93 8.22 15.22
C VAL A 906 -19.55 8.65 16.53
N TYR A 907 -20.87 8.82 16.55
CA TYR A 907 -21.62 8.95 17.79
C TYR A 907 -21.90 7.52 18.27
N SER A 908 -21.23 7.11 19.35
CA SER A 908 -21.48 5.84 20.04
C SER A 908 -22.74 5.92 20.88
#